data_AF-F0XYP5-F1
#
_entry.id   AF-F0XYP5-F1
#
_cell.length_a   1.000
_cell.length_b   1.000
_cell.length_c   1.000
_cell.angle_alpha   90.00
_cell.angle_beta   90.00
_cell.angle_gamma   90.00
#
_symmetry.space_group_name_H-M   'P 1'
#
loop_
_entity.id
_entity.type
_entity.pdbx_description
1 polymer ?
#
loop_
_entity_poly.entity_id
_entity_poly.type
_entity_poly.pdbx_seq_one_letter_code
_entity_poly.pdbx_strand_id
1 'polypeptide(L)'
;MGVQDFNDWFCIPAFFVLFRETLEAAVLVAVLIQYLNRADAKHLKRQVWLGAAVGGAASVAIGVVILSIYYTQKSTMTTTTAFVVEGGMLGFACVVITYFLVTHLAPGMKSSGSWQVKWERNMDELVQAQIDKTNEYGFFTLSFTSVLREGFEAAIFVVGFGAAYRPESMPIPIVTGIFAGVAFGASMFVGTNKMDLSLFFKFSAGFLALIAAGLGSHASYEFQKGEAFGAWACKRICDDVWVPAVQAPFGTYASYVPYTDIAPHAAIDLDMRAFSDRMQAEDWDGAWEIYDQGGNSAKGDGFRTLRGFSKDLSGEPTYDEFLAYHGNAKYADDYVRAVMWDRLSDNSTAKLDPRPELFSTNTLSWDMAFQMALKAAQYQSTWMYSLHELYSALGKCEAGDVGPEGAPHAWDEGWAFYVGSIPGETGSPFGSLSYALPDMRCNAWNYCADDAGRPAWREAGDGANSDVNARMLRLYRAGLAAVRDETRCAEARTYVDKILVQMTFPLMQGAMRYAYRADPQGEGTALGTASLGHGKTWAELHAFTMAVLPRVASCAPEAAAVLERNLVLPDVLDASTHDQLVPDGYVAVKEAFQASYACLGITCADVGSLDAIPGLEACDDGSTLDDEVAYYDGLEEIGARPDGDWEEENCDDDEADASWHSYRRLEAEPWYDALVEQVPEAYGRKLVTERAKSCDGKGQSIAWPNEEVWDITGCCDTKNGFFFLMMVLFWYRPAITNLELIIWVIYWPIIAFWGWYKVRDITDFNAELQAAADAKGEEDLKPEAE
;
A
#
# COMPACT_ATOMS: atom_id res chain seq x y z
N MET A 1 22.66 11.61 -9.07
CA MET A 1 21.93 10.34 -8.97
C MET A 1 22.19 9.81 -7.58
N GLY A 2 21.18 9.88 -6.72
CA GLY A 2 21.24 9.23 -5.40
C GLY A 2 21.28 7.71 -5.58
N VAL A 3 21.67 6.98 -4.52
CA VAL A 3 21.71 5.51 -4.56
C VAL A 3 20.28 4.93 -4.68
N GLN A 4 19.26 5.65 -4.20
CA GLN A 4 17.84 5.38 -4.49
C GLN A 4 17.51 5.40 -5.99
N ASP A 5 17.99 6.40 -6.75
CA ASP A 5 17.77 6.47 -8.21
C ASP A 5 18.40 5.29 -8.95
N PHE A 6 19.42 4.63 -8.38
CA PHE A 6 20.09 3.49 -9.01
C PHE A 6 19.30 2.18 -8.80
N ASN A 7 18.74 1.96 -7.61
CA ASN A 7 18.01 0.74 -7.28
C ASN A 7 16.61 0.67 -7.92
N ASP A 8 16.04 1.81 -8.31
CA ASP A 8 14.84 1.83 -9.16
C ASP A 8 15.08 1.17 -10.53
N TRP A 9 16.34 1.12 -10.99
CA TRP A 9 16.72 0.61 -12.31
C TRP A 9 17.69 -0.58 -12.26
N PHE A 10 18.26 -0.91 -11.09
CA PHE A 10 19.27 -1.97 -10.95
C PHE A 10 19.18 -2.76 -9.62
N CYS A 11 18.66 -3.99 -9.68
CA CYS A 11 18.68 -4.94 -8.57
C CYS A 11 20.08 -5.56 -8.35
N ILE A 12 20.81 -5.07 -7.34
CA ILE A 12 22.17 -5.51 -7.00
C ILE A 12 22.24 -7.02 -6.62
N PRO A 13 21.34 -7.57 -5.78
CA PRO A 13 21.37 -8.99 -5.46
C PRO A 13 21.18 -9.89 -6.69
N ALA A 14 20.29 -9.52 -7.60
CA ALA A 14 20.05 -10.25 -8.84
C ALA A 14 21.31 -10.32 -9.72
N PHE A 15 22.09 -9.23 -9.79
CA PHE A 15 23.35 -9.21 -10.53
C PHE A 15 24.36 -10.24 -10.01
N PHE A 16 24.62 -10.26 -8.70
CA PHE A 16 25.63 -11.15 -8.12
C PHE A 16 25.24 -12.63 -8.21
N VAL A 17 23.95 -12.93 -8.04
CA VAL A 17 23.42 -14.29 -8.22
C VAL A 17 23.61 -14.72 -9.67
N LEU A 18 23.15 -13.92 -10.64
CA LEU A 18 23.28 -14.27 -12.06
C LEU A 18 24.73 -14.35 -12.53
N PHE A 19 25.60 -13.47 -12.03
CA PHE A 19 27.03 -13.54 -12.25
C PHE A 19 27.60 -14.89 -11.79
N ARG A 20 27.24 -15.35 -10.58
CA ARG A 20 27.68 -16.62 -10.03
C ARG A 20 27.15 -17.81 -10.82
N GLU A 21 25.84 -17.92 -11.02
CA GLU A 21 25.25 -19.09 -11.71
C GLU A 21 25.80 -19.22 -13.13
N THR A 22 25.98 -18.08 -13.81
CA THR A 22 26.60 -18.06 -15.13
C THR A 22 28.08 -18.44 -15.09
N LEU A 23 28.81 -18.03 -14.06
CA LEU A 23 30.20 -18.42 -13.86
C LEU A 23 30.34 -19.93 -13.58
N GLU A 24 29.47 -20.50 -12.75
CA GLU A 24 29.47 -21.95 -12.44
C GLU A 24 29.18 -22.77 -13.69
N ALA A 25 28.18 -22.38 -14.47
CA ALA A 25 27.90 -22.97 -15.78
C ALA A 25 29.11 -22.84 -16.73
N ALA A 26 29.75 -21.67 -16.79
CA ALA A 26 30.93 -21.45 -17.63
C ALA A 26 32.13 -22.30 -17.21
N VAL A 27 32.36 -22.47 -15.90
CA VAL A 27 33.42 -23.32 -15.37
C VAL A 27 33.16 -24.79 -15.68
N LEU A 28 31.92 -25.28 -15.53
CA LEU A 28 31.57 -26.66 -15.88
C LEU A 28 31.86 -26.95 -17.36
N VAL A 29 31.42 -26.06 -18.25
CA VAL A 29 31.69 -26.17 -19.69
C VAL A 29 33.20 -26.10 -19.98
N ALA A 30 33.94 -25.22 -19.30
CA ALA A 30 35.38 -25.09 -19.45
C ALA A 30 36.14 -26.37 -19.04
N VAL A 31 35.77 -26.99 -17.92
CA VAL A 31 36.37 -28.25 -17.45
C VAL A 31 36.08 -29.38 -18.43
N LEU A 32 34.86 -29.49 -18.96
CA LEU A 32 34.50 -30.49 -19.97
C LEU A 32 35.33 -30.32 -21.25
N ILE A 33 35.47 -29.09 -21.74
CA ILE A 33 36.31 -28.79 -22.92
C ILE A 33 37.78 -29.10 -22.63
N GLN A 34 38.28 -28.80 -21.43
CA GLN A 34 39.66 -29.09 -21.03
C GLN A 34 39.93 -30.59 -20.94
N TYR A 35 38.98 -31.37 -20.42
CA TYR A 35 39.08 -32.82 -20.39
C TYR A 35 39.07 -33.42 -21.81
N LEU A 36 38.14 -32.99 -22.68
CA LEU A 36 38.11 -33.41 -24.09
C LEU A 36 39.39 -33.03 -24.87
N ASN A 37 40.04 -31.94 -24.49
CA ASN A 37 41.37 -31.58 -25.02
C ASN A 37 42.46 -32.55 -24.59
N ARG A 38 42.43 -33.01 -23.33
CA ARG A 38 43.41 -33.98 -22.79
C ARG A 38 43.19 -35.38 -23.37
N ALA A 39 41.95 -35.78 -23.57
CA ALA A 39 41.55 -37.07 -24.14
C ALA A 39 41.65 -37.12 -25.69
N ASP A 40 42.16 -36.07 -26.35
CA ASP A 40 42.22 -35.87 -27.82
C ASP A 40 40.89 -36.05 -28.58
N ALA A 41 39.75 -36.03 -27.89
CA ALA A 41 38.41 -36.21 -28.45
C ALA A 41 37.80 -34.86 -28.91
N LYS A 42 38.53 -34.11 -29.74
CA LYS A 42 38.17 -32.71 -30.12
C LYS A 42 36.83 -32.58 -30.86
N HIS A 43 36.39 -33.62 -31.55
CA HIS A 43 35.13 -33.63 -32.31
C HIS A 43 33.89 -33.54 -31.40
N LEU A 44 33.99 -33.99 -30.14
CA LEU A 44 32.90 -33.97 -29.16
C LEU A 44 32.64 -32.59 -28.57
N LYS A 45 33.55 -31.63 -28.73
CA LYS A 45 33.37 -30.25 -28.26
C LYS A 45 32.11 -29.58 -28.81
N ARG A 46 31.73 -29.93 -30.04
CA ARG A 46 30.51 -29.39 -30.67
C ARG A 46 29.26 -29.80 -29.89
N GLN A 47 29.22 -31.03 -29.36
CA GLN A 47 28.12 -31.51 -28.53
C GLN A 47 28.03 -30.74 -27.22
N VAL A 48 29.17 -30.46 -26.58
CA VAL A 48 29.22 -29.65 -25.34
C VAL A 48 28.70 -28.23 -25.59
N TRP A 49 29.20 -27.53 -26.61
CA TRP A 49 28.73 -26.18 -26.94
C TRP A 49 27.25 -26.13 -27.33
N LEU A 50 26.77 -27.13 -28.09
CA LEU A 50 25.37 -27.24 -28.44
C LEU A 50 24.50 -27.48 -27.19
N GLY A 51 24.94 -28.36 -26.28
CA GLY A 51 24.26 -28.65 -25.02
C GLY A 51 24.17 -27.41 -24.13
N ALA A 52 25.28 -26.68 -23.97
CA ALA A 52 25.33 -25.44 -23.21
C ALA A 52 24.41 -24.36 -23.81
N ALA A 53 24.44 -24.15 -25.13
CA ALA A 53 23.59 -23.14 -25.79
C ALA A 53 22.10 -23.45 -25.65
N VAL A 54 21.70 -24.72 -25.86
CA VAL A 54 20.30 -25.15 -25.72
C VAL A 54 19.86 -25.08 -24.26
N GLY A 55 20.70 -25.48 -23.31
CA GLY A 55 20.42 -25.39 -21.88
C GLY A 55 20.24 -23.95 -21.41
N GLY A 56 21.09 -23.03 -21.86
CA GLY A 56 20.97 -21.60 -21.57
C GLY A 56 19.69 -20.99 -22.14
N ALA A 57 19.37 -21.27 -23.41
CA ALA A 57 18.13 -20.78 -24.04
C ALA A 57 16.87 -21.31 -23.35
N ALA A 58 16.86 -22.60 -22.98
CA ALA A 58 15.76 -23.21 -22.23
C ALA A 58 15.58 -22.55 -20.85
N SER A 59 16.69 -22.23 -20.17
CA SER A 59 16.66 -21.56 -18.86
C SER A 59 16.05 -20.16 -18.94
N VAL A 60 16.42 -19.38 -19.95
CA VAL A 60 15.83 -18.05 -20.19
C VAL A 60 14.33 -18.17 -20.48
N ALA A 61 13.93 -19.12 -21.32
CA ALA A 61 12.51 -19.35 -21.62
C ALA A 61 11.70 -19.71 -20.36
N ILE A 62 12.23 -20.59 -19.51
CA ILE A 62 11.60 -20.93 -18.22
C ILE A 62 11.46 -19.69 -17.33
N GLY A 63 12.52 -18.88 -17.20
CA GLY A 63 12.48 -17.64 -16.42
C GLY A 63 11.41 -16.66 -16.91
N VAL A 64 11.32 -16.44 -18.22
CA VAL A 64 10.30 -15.56 -18.83
C VAL A 64 8.89 -16.08 -18.55
N VAL A 65 8.66 -17.38 -18.68
CA VAL A 65 7.34 -17.98 -18.42
C VAL A 65 6.93 -17.80 -16.96
N ILE A 66 7.83 -18.09 -16.01
CA ILE A 66 7.52 -17.96 -14.58
C ILE A 66 7.23 -16.49 -14.22
N LEU A 67 8.07 -15.56 -14.67
CA LEU A 67 7.85 -14.12 -14.44
C LEU A 67 6.54 -13.62 -15.06
N SER A 68 6.21 -14.06 -16.27
CA SER A 68 4.97 -13.65 -16.95
C SER A 68 3.74 -14.13 -16.19
N ILE A 69 3.74 -15.38 -15.70
CA ILE A 69 2.63 -15.94 -14.91
C ILE A 69 2.47 -15.15 -13.60
N TYR A 70 3.57 -14.88 -12.91
CA TYR A 70 3.57 -14.13 -11.66
C TYR A 70 2.95 -12.74 -11.81
N TYR A 71 3.45 -11.93 -12.75
CA TYR A 71 2.96 -10.56 -12.94
C TYR A 71 1.53 -10.50 -13.49
N THR A 72 1.10 -11.50 -14.26
CA THR A 72 -0.29 -11.57 -14.76
C THR A 72 -1.29 -11.91 -13.66
N GLN A 73 -0.90 -12.71 -12.65
CA GLN A 73 -1.80 -13.11 -11.56
C GLN A 73 -1.78 -12.18 -10.36
N LYS A 74 -0.73 -11.36 -10.20
CA LYS A 74 -0.62 -10.39 -9.09
C LYS A 74 -1.78 -9.39 -9.04
N SER A 75 -2.36 -9.00 -10.18
CA SER A 75 -3.49 -8.05 -10.25
C SER A 75 -4.84 -8.63 -9.81
N THR A 76 -4.95 -9.95 -9.65
CA THR A 76 -6.21 -10.64 -9.32
C THR A 76 -6.26 -11.13 -7.87
N MET A 77 -5.16 -11.03 -7.11
CA MET A 77 -5.07 -11.52 -5.74
C MET A 77 -5.43 -10.44 -4.71
N THR A 78 -6.09 -10.84 -3.62
CA THR A 78 -6.30 -9.96 -2.45
C THR A 78 -4.97 -9.65 -1.76
N THR A 79 -4.85 -8.47 -1.14
CA THR A 79 -3.61 -7.97 -0.52
C THR A 79 -3.01 -8.97 0.49
N THR A 80 -3.83 -9.60 1.33
CA THR A 80 -3.38 -10.61 2.30
C THR A 80 -2.82 -11.86 1.62
N THR A 81 -3.49 -12.35 0.57
CA THR A 81 -3.03 -13.52 -0.19
C THR A 81 -1.71 -13.22 -0.91
N ALA A 82 -1.54 -12.00 -1.42
CA ALA A 82 -0.31 -11.57 -2.06
C ALA A 82 0.89 -11.65 -1.08
N PHE A 83 0.76 -11.17 0.16
CA PHE A 83 1.83 -11.27 1.16
C PHE A 83 2.18 -12.72 1.54
N VAL A 84 1.19 -13.60 1.66
CA VAL A 84 1.45 -15.03 1.92
C VAL A 84 2.17 -15.69 0.75
N VAL A 85 1.80 -15.35 -0.49
CA VAL A 85 2.45 -15.87 -1.69
C VAL A 85 3.88 -15.34 -1.80
N GLU A 86 4.11 -14.05 -1.58
CA GLU A 86 5.43 -13.42 -1.57
C GLU A 86 6.34 -14.03 -0.48
N GLY A 87 5.84 -14.15 0.76
CA GLY A 87 6.53 -14.85 1.86
C GLY A 87 6.81 -16.33 1.55
N GLY A 88 5.86 -17.01 0.91
CA GLY A 88 6.00 -18.39 0.45
C GLY A 88 7.13 -18.57 -0.54
N MET A 89 7.24 -17.69 -1.53
CA MET A 89 8.30 -17.72 -2.54
C MET A 89 9.67 -17.42 -1.95
N LEU A 90 9.77 -16.43 -1.06
CA LEU A 90 11.01 -16.08 -0.36
C LEU A 90 11.48 -17.23 0.56
N GLY A 91 10.55 -17.85 1.29
CA GLY A 91 10.83 -19.01 2.13
C GLY A 91 11.27 -20.21 1.31
N PHE A 92 10.61 -20.48 0.18
CA PHE A 92 11.00 -21.52 -0.76
C PHE A 92 12.41 -21.28 -1.32
N ALA A 93 12.73 -20.05 -1.73
CA ALA A 93 14.06 -19.68 -2.19
C ALA A 93 15.13 -19.93 -1.11
N CYS A 94 14.86 -19.53 0.15
CA CYS A 94 15.76 -19.80 1.28
C CYS A 94 16.03 -21.30 1.48
N VAL A 95 14.99 -22.14 1.41
CA VAL A 95 15.12 -23.61 1.54
C VAL A 95 15.97 -24.18 0.41
N VAL A 96 15.73 -23.77 -0.83
CA VAL A 96 16.49 -24.23 -2.01
C VAL A 96 17.97 -23.85 -1.88
N ILE A 97 18.29 -22.60 -1.51
CA ILE A 97 19.68 -22.15 -1.31
C ILE A 97 20.35 -22.98 -0.22
N THR A 98 19.67 -23.16 0.91
CA THR A 98 20.21 -23.89 2.07
C THR A 98 20.47 -25.36 1.73
N TYR A 99 19.55 -25.99 1.01
CA TYR A 99 19.72 -27.35 0.51
C TYR A 99 20.95 -27.46 -0.40
N PHE A 100 21.11 -26.54 -1.35
CA PHE A 100 22.25 -26.53 -2.27
C PHE A 100 23.57 -26.30 -1.54
N LEU A 101 23.64 -25.31 -0.63
CA LEU A 101 24.81 -25.01 0.20
C LEU A 101 25.31 -26.26 0.94
N VAL A 102 24.41 -27.04 1.53
CA VAL A 102 24.80 -28.23 2.29
C VAL A 102 25.14 -29.40 1.37
N THR A 103 24.38 -29.62 0.30
CA THR A 103 24.53 -30.83 -0.54
C THR A 103 25.63 -30.73 -1.58
N HIS A 104 25.95 -29.52 -2.07
CA HIS A 104 26.89 -29.33 -3.17
C HIS A 104 28.20 -28.67 -2.71
N LEU A 105 28.16 -27.75 -1.74
CA LEU A 105 29.35 -27.00 -1.31
C LEU A 105 30.06 -27.63 -0.09
N ALA A 106 29.34 -28.15 0.91
CA ALA A 106 29.97 -28.84 2.05
C ALA A 106 30.85 -30.07 1.65
N PRO A 107 30.46 -30.89 0.66
CA PRO A 107 31.28 -32.02 0.19
C PRO A 107 32.55 -31.60 -0.56
N GLY A 108 32.49 -30.51 -1.33
CA GLY A 108 33.59 -30.03 -2.16
C GLY A 108 34.78 -29.46 -1.37
N MET A 109 34.59 -29.16 -0.09
CA MET A 109 35.59 -28.48 0.74
C MET A 109 36.57 -29.40 1.48
N LYS A 110 36.35 -30.72 1.54
CA LYS A 110 37.26 -31.65 2.27
C LYS A 110 37.72 -32.88 1.49
N SER A 111 37.08 -33.26 0.38
CA SER A 111 37.50 -34.43 -0.39
C SER A 111 38.47 -34.06 -1.52
N SER A 112 39.70 -33.71 -1.16
CA SER A 112 40.81 -33.61 -2.13
C SER A 112 41.29 -35.04 -2.44
N GLY A 113 40.63 -35.72 -3.37
CA GLY A 113 41.10 -37.00 -3.90
C GLY A 113 40.02 -37.91 -4.50
N SER A 114 38.97 -38.26 -3.75
CA SER A 114 38.04 -39.33 -4.19
C SER A 114 37.06 -38.90 -5.29
N TRP A 115 36.70 -37.60 -5.32
CA TRP A 115 35.79 -37.07 -6.34
C TRP A 115 36.47 -36.94 -7.72
N GLN A 116 37.75 -36.54 -7.76
CA GLN A 116 38.53 -36.48 -9.00
C GLN A 116 38.64 -37.86 -9.66
N VAL A 117 38.95 -38.90 -8.88
CA VAL A 117 39.08 -40.27 -9.39
C VAL A 117 37.73 -40.84 -9.87
N LYS A 118 36.63 -40.60 -9.14
CA LYS A 118 35.29 -41.01 -9.60
C LYS A 118 34.86 -40.27 -10.86
N TRP A 119 35.16 -38.98 -10.94
CA TRP A 119 34.77 -38.15 -12.07
C TRP A 119 35.59 -38.48 -13.32
N GLU A 120 36.90 -38.70 -13.18
CA GLU A 120 37.78 -39.20 -14.24
C GLU A 120 37.29 -40.56 -14.76
N ARG A 121 36.97 -41.51 -13.87
CA ARG A 121 36.45 -42.82 -14.29
C ARG A 121 35.12 -42.74 -15.04
N ASN A 122 34.17 -41.96 -14.54
CA ASN A 122 32.87 -41.78 -15.19
C ASN A 122 33.02 -41.06 -16.54
N MET A 123 33.98 -40.13 -16.66
CA MET A 123 34.23 -39.41 -17.90
C MET A 123 34.93 -40.31 -18.92
N ASP A 124 35.89 -41.12 -18.48
CA ASP A 124 36.55 -42.13 -19.32
C ASP A 124 35.52 -43.13 -19.85
N GLU A 125 34.59 -43.58 -19.01
CA GLU A 125 33.48 -44.47 -19.41
C GLU A 125 32.54 -43.81 -20.43
N LEU A 126 32.20 -42.53 -20.25
CA LEU A 126 31.39 -41.76 -21.20
C LEU A 126 32.11 -41.51 -22.53
N VAL A 127 33.42 -41.28 -22.52
CA VAL A 127 34.24 -41.19 -23.74
C VAL A 127 34.24 -42.53 -24.47
N GLN A 128 34.46 -43.64 -23.75
CA GLN A 128 34.47 -44.99 -24.34
C GLN A 128 33.10 -45.38 -24.90
N ALA A 129 32.02 -45.16 -24.15
CA ALA A 129 30.64 -45.41 -24.62
C ALA A 129 30.27 -44.58 -25.87
N GLN A 130 30.88 -43.41 -26.02
CA GLN A 130 30.68 -42.56 -27.19
C GLN A 130 31.50 -43.04 -28.40
N ILE A 131 32.70 -43.56 -28.17
CA ILE A 131 33.52 -44.23 -29.20
C ILE A 131 32.83 -45.51 -29.67
N ASP A 132 32.22 -46.26 -28.75
CA ASP A 132 31.49 -47.51 -29.00
C ASP A 132 30.07 -47.28 -29.56
N LYS A 133 29.67 -46.02 -29.79
CA LYS A 133 28.32 -45.60 -30.25
C LYS A 133 27.15 -46.09 -29.39
N THR A 134 27.38 -46.46 -28.14
CA THR A 134 26.33 -46.87 -27.21
C THR A 134 25.53 -45.69 -26.67
N ASN A 135 26.10 -44.47 -26.66
CA ASN A 135 25.40 -43.25 -26.23
C ASN A 135 25.81 -42.00 -27.03
N GLU A 136 25.28 -41.88 -28.26
CA GLU A 136 25.64 -40.86 -29.27
C GLU A 136 25.57 -39.39 -28.80
N TYR A 137 24.85 -39.09 -27.72
CA TYR A 137 24.64 -37.73 -27.19
C TYR A 137 25.12 -37.53 -25.75
N GLY A 138 25.98 -38.41 -25.21
CA GLY A 138 26.39 -38.37 -23.80
C GLY A 138 26.98 -37.01 -23.34
N PHE A 139 27.82 -36.36 -24.15
CA PHE A 139 28.39 -35.05 -23.81
C PHE A 139 27.43 -33.88 -24.02
N PHE A 140 26.49 -34.02 -24.97
CA PHE A 140 25.41 -33.05 -25.14
C PHE A 140 24.49 -33.06 -23.92
N THR A 141 24.00 -34.23 -23.52
CA THR A 141 23.08 -34.35 -22.38
C THR A 141 23.74 -33.91 -21.09
N LEU A 142 25.01 -34.27 -20.86
CA LEU A 142 25.77 -33.85 -19.69
C LEU A 142 25.92 -32.32 -19.61
N SER A 143 26.30 -31.66 -20.72
CA SER A 143 26.43 -30.21 -20.73
C SER A 143 25.08 -29.49 -20.69
N PHE A 144 24.06 -30.05 -21.34
CA PHE A 144 22.69 -29.51 -21.35
C PHE A 144 22.07 -29.53 -19.96
N THR A 145 22.07 -30.67 -19.28
CA THR A 145 21.48 -30.78 -17.94
C THR A 145 22.23 -29.95 -16.91
N SER A 146 23.56 -29.85 -17.05
CA SER A 146 24.38 -29.00 -16.17
C SER A 146 24.01 -27.52 -16.33
N VAL A 147 24.02 -26.98 -17.55
CA VAL A 147 23.69 -25.56 -17.78
C VAL A 147 22.22 -25.26 -17.51
N LEU A 148 21.30 -26.18 -17.85
CA LEU A 148 19.88 -26.04 -17.56
C LEU A 148 19.62 -25.97 -16.06
N ARG A 149 20.35 -26.76 -15.26
CA ARG A 149 20.24 -26.75 -13.81
C ARG A 149 20.63 -25.38 -13.23
N GLU A 150 21.84 -24.90 -13.55
CA GLU A 150 22.29 -23.60 -13.04
C GLU A 150 21.38 -22.46 -13.51
N GLY A 151 20.90 -22.53 -14.76
CA GLY A 151 19.96 -21.56 -15.31
C GLY A 151 18.55 -21.64 -14.73
N PHE A 152 18.08 -22.82 -14.32
CA PHE A 152 16.81 -22.99 -13.61
C PHE A 152 16.89 -22.43 -12.18
N GLU A 153 18.00 -22.69 -11.48
CA GLU A 153 18.27 -22.11 -10.16
C GLU A 153 18.29 -20.58 -10.26
N ALA A 154 19.00 -20.02 -11.25
CA ALA A 154 19.00 -18.58 -11.55
C ALA A 154 17.58 -18.01 -11.81
N ALA A 155 16.76 -18.71 -12.60
CA ALA A 155 15.39 -18.28 -12.90
C ALA A 155 14.51 -18.20 -11.65
N ILE A 156 14.60 -19.18 -10.74
CA ILE A 156 13.86 -19.16 -9.46
C ILE A 156 14.31 -17.97 -8.60
N PHE A 157 15.61 -17.67 -8.54
CA PHE A 157 16.10 -16.52 -7.76
C PHE A 157 15.60 -15.18 -8.29
N VAL A 158 15.62 -14.99 -9.60
CA VAL A 158 15.10 -13.76 -10.23
C VAL A 158 13.61 -13.57 -9.90
N VAL A 159 12.84 -14.64 -9.85
CA VAL A 159 11.42 -14.59 -9.48
C VAL A 159 11.25 -14.24 -8.00
N GLY A 160 12.07 -14.80 -7.12
CA GLY A 160 12.10 -14.42 -5.69
C GLY A 160 12.44 -12.93 -5.49
N PHE A 161 13.36 -12.38 -6.28
CA PHE A 161 13.64 -10.94 -6.25
C PHE A 161 12.52 -10.12 -6.93
N GLY A 162 11.82 -10.65 -7.93
CA GLY A 162 10.73 -9.96 -8.62
C GLY A 162 9.49 -9.76 -7.75
N ALA A 163 9.35 -10.55 -6.69
CA ALA A 163 8.37 -10.30 -5.64
C ALA A 163 8.71 -9.10 -4.77
N ALA A 164 10.00 -8.86 -4.57
CA ALA A 164 10.56 -7.88 -3.65
C ALA A 164 10.83 -6.49 -4.25
N TYR A 165 11.15 -6.45 -5.55
CA TYR A 165 11.60 -5.24 -6.25
C TYR A 165 10.68 -4.88 -7.41
N ARG A 166 10.74 -3.62 -7.83
CA ARG A 166 10.00 -3.14 -9.00
C ARG A 166 10.43 -3.89 -10.28
N PRO A 167 9.49 -4.26 -11.18
CA PRO A 167 9.81 -4.99 -12.40
C PRO A 167 10.85 -4.30 -13.28
N GLU A 168 10.85 -2.97 -13.28
CA GLU A 168 11.75 -2.13 -14.09
C GLU A 168 13.22 -2.25 -13.68
N SER A 169 13.51 -2.67 -12.44
CA SER A 169 14.86 -2.78 -11.89
C SER A 169 15.62 -4.05 -12.29
N MET A 170 14.95 -5.01 -12.95
CA MET A 170 15.46 -6.36 -13.22
C MET A 170 16.21 -6.56 -14.55
N PRO A 171 15.83 -5.96 -15.69
CA PRO A 171 16.44 -6.29 -16.97
C PRO A 171 17.95 -6.02 -17.05
N ILE A 172 18.39 -4.89 -16.47
CA ILE A 172 19.79 -4.45 -16.50
C ILE A 172 20.72 -5.39 -15.71
N PRO A 173 20.45 -5.74 -14.43
CA PRO A 173 21.28 -6.68 -13.68
C PRO A 173 21.29 -8.08 -14.28
N ILE A 174 20.21 -8.52 -14.94
CA ILE A 174 20.17 -9.82 -15.61
C ILE A 174 21.17 -9.89 -16.76
N VAL A 175 21.11 -8.93 -17.68
CA VAL A 175 22.01 -8.91 -18.85
C VAL A 175 23.46 -8.73 -18.42
N THR A 176 23.72 -7.80 -17.49
CA THR A 176 25.08 -7.50 -17.04
C THR A 176 25.69 -8.63 -16.20
N GLY A 177 24.90 -9.31 -15.37
CA GLY A 177 25.34 -10.47 -14.57
C GLY A 177 25.75 -11.65 -15.46
N ILE A 178 24.90 -12.02 -16.43
CA ILE A 178 25.20 -13.08 -17.39
C ILE A 178 26.47 -12.74 -18.19
N PHE A 179 26.55 -11.52 -18.72
CA PHE A 179 27.71 -11.09 -19.50
C PHE A 179 29.00 -11.15 -18.67
N ALA A 180 28.97 -10.62 -17.44
CA ALA A 180 30.11 -10.65 -16.54
C ALA A 180 30.53 -12.09 -16.19
N GLY A 181 29.57 -13.00 -15.95
CA GLY A 181 29.84 -14.40 -15.61
C GLY A 181 30.51 -15.15 -16.76
N VAL A 182 30.00 -14.99 -17.99
CA VAL A 182 30.62 -15.57 -19.20
C VAL A 182 32.01 -14.99 -19.43
N ALA A 183 32.17 -13.67 -19.33
CA ALA A 183 33.45 -13.00 -19.54
C ALA A 183 34.51 -13.46 -18.53
N PHE A 184 34.13 -13.55 -17.25
CA PHE A 184 35.03 -14.02 -16.19
C PHE A 184 35.38 -15.50 -16.36
N GLY A 185 34.38 -16.36 -16.65
CA GLY A 185 34.61 -17.78 -16.92
C GLY A 185 35.52 -18.02 -18.14
N ALA A 186 35.34 -17.25 -19.22
CA ALA A 186 36.22 -17.30 -20.38
C ALA A 186 37.64 -16.83 -20.06
N SER A 187 37.79 -15.80 -19.22
CA SER A 187 39.11 -15.31 -18.78
C SER A 187 39.86 -16.36 -17.97
N MET A 188 39.16 -17.16 -17.16
CA MET A 188 39.74 -18.29 -16.42
C MET A 188 40.20 -19.42 -17.34
N PHE A 189 39.54 -19.62 -18.49
CA PHE A 189 39.96 -20.62 -19.49
C PHE A 189 41.25 -20.21 -20.22
N VAL A 190 41.47 -18.91 -20.42
CA VAL A 190 42.65 -18.36 -21.12
C VAL A 190 43.81 -18.10 -20.15
N GLY A 191 43.53 -17.73 -18.90
CA GLY A 191 44.52 -17.41 -17.88
C GLY A 191 44.86 -18.59 -16.98
N THR A 192 46.06 -19.17 -17.15
CA THR A 192 46.65 -20.15 -16.22
C THR A 192 47.13 -19.49 -14.92
N ASN A 193 46.33 -18.63 -14.30
CA ASN A 193 46.68 -18.05 -13.02
C ASN A 193 46.24 -18.98 -11.88
N LYS A 194 47.17 -19.20 -10.94
CA LYS A 194 47.00 -19.95 -9.69
C LYS A 194 46.03 -19.24 -8.72
N MET A 195 44.83 -18.92 -9.18
CA MET A 195 43.78 -18.48 -8.29
C MET A 195 43.30 -19.70 -7.50
N ASP A 196 43.39 -19.61 -6.19
CA ASP A 196 42.82 -20.62 -5.29
C ASP A 196 41.29 -20.57 -5.45
N LEU A 197 40.80 -21.37 -6.41
CA LEU A 197 39.38 -21.50 -6.72
C LEU A 197 38.58 -21.91 -5.49
N SER A 198 39.22 -22.59 -4.52
CA SER A 198 38.60 -22.92 -3.25
C SER A 198 38.27 -21.67 -2.42
N LEU A 199 39.09 -20.61 -2.48
CA LEU A 199 38.85 -19.37 -1.76
C LEU A 199 37.64 -18.61 -2.33
N PHE A 200 37.53 -18.56 -3.66
CA PHE A 200 36.39 -17.94 -4.33
C PHE A 200 35.08 -18.66 -4.01
N PHE A 201 35.06 -19.99 -4.11
CA PHE A 201 33.87 -20.77 -3.75
C PHE A 201 33.52 -20.69 -2.25
N LYS A 202 34.51 -20.65 -1.35
CA LYS A 202 34.28 -20.43 0.09
C LYS A 202 33.64 -19.05 0.36
N PHE A 203 34.16 -18.00 -0.28
CA PHE A 203 33.62 -16.65 -0.12
C PHE A 203 32.20 -16.53 -0.69
N SER A 204 31.97 -17.05 -1.90
CA SER A 204 30.67 -17.08 -2.54
C SER A 204 29.63 -17.88 -1.72
N ALA A 205 30.02 -19.06 -1.21
CA ALA A 205 29.16 -19.86 -0.35
C ALA A 205 28.80 -19.15 0.96
N GLY A 206 29.76 -18.47 1.58
CA GLY A 206 29.51 -17.66 2.77
C GLY A 206 28.56 -16.48 2.49
N PHE A 207 28.74 -15.83 1.34
CA PHE A 207 27.87 -14.73 0.90
C PHE A 207 26.42 -15.18 0.64
N LEU A 208 26.23 -16.34 0.02
CA LEU A 208 24.89 -16.91 -0.20
C LEU A 208 24.23 -17.39 1.08
N ALA A 209 24.99 -17.93 2.03
CA ALA A 209 24.45 -18.27 3.34
C ALA A 209 23.88 -17.02 4.05
N LEU A 210 24.55 -15.87 3.90
CA LEU A 210 24.02 -14.58 4.41
C LEU A 210 22.74 -14.15 3.69
N ILE A 211 22.69 -14.25 2.36
CA ILE A 211 21.48 -13.92 1.58
C ILE A 211 20.31 -14.83 1.97
N ALA A 212 20.54 -16.13 2.08
CA ALA A 212 19.50 -17.09 2.46
C ALA A 212 18.97 -16.86 3.88
N ALA A 213 19.85 -16.51 4.83
CA ALA A 213 19.43 -16.10 6.18
C ALA A 213 18.50 -14.86 6.11
N GLY A 214 18.87 -13.87 5.30
CA GLY A 214 18.06 -12.66 5.08
C GLY A 214 16.72 -12.94 4.41
N LEU A 215 16.69 -13.77 3.37
CA LEU A 215 15.45 -14.21 2.70
C LEU A 215 14.53 -14.98 3.64
N GLY A 216 15.08 -15.85 4.50
CA GLY A 216 14.30 -16.58 5.51
C GLY A 216 13.70 -15.66 6.56
N SER A 217 14.48 -14.68 7.03
CA SER A 217 13.99 -13.63 7.93
C SER A 217 12.86 -12.83 7.27
N HIS A 218 13.06 -12.35 6.03
CA HIS A 218 12.05 -11.56 5.33
C HIS A 218 10.79 -12.36 4.97
N ALA A 219 10.92 -13.63 4.60
CA ALA A 219 9.79 -14.52 4.38
C ALA A 219 8.87 -14.59 5.61
N SER A 220 9.46 -14.65 6.81
CA SER A 220 8.70 -14.67 8.06
C SER A 220 7.90 -13.41 8.29
N TYR A 221 8.40 -12.26 7.83
CA TYR A 221 7.69 -11.00 7.91
C TYR A 221 6.54 -10.91 6.93
N GLU A 222 6.74 -11.32 5.67
CA GLU A 222 5.64 -11.32 4.70
C GLU A 222 4.54 -12.33 5.11
N PHE A 223 4.92 -13.45 5.75
CA PHE A 223 3.96 -14.34 6.40
C PHE A 223 3.24 -13.70 7.61
N GLN A 224 3.88 -12.79 8.35
CA GLN A 224 3.20 -12.04 9.42
C GLN A 224 2.16 -11.06 8.84
N LYS A 225 2.53 -10.28 7.82
CA LYS A 225 1.61 -9.37 7.10
C LYS A 225 0.44 -10.11 6.46
N GLY A 226 0.69 -11.31 5.97
CA GLY A 226 -0.33 -12.19 5.39
C GLY A 226 -1.10 -13.03 6.42
N GLU A 227 -0.89 -12.80 7.72
CA GLU A 227 -1.53 -13.53 8.84
C GLU A 227 -1.35 -15.07 8.81
N ALA A 228 -0.32 -15.57 8.13
CA ALA A 228 -0.13 -17.00 7.84
C ALA A 228 0.15 -17.88 9.08
N PHE A 229 0.67 -17.29 10.16
CA PHE A 229 0.91 -18.01 11.42
C PHE A 229 -0.31 -18.02 12.35
N GLY A 230 -1.40 -17.37 11.96
CA GLY A 230 -2.54 -17.07 12.83
C GLY A 230 -2.21 -16.00 13.87
N ALA A 231 -3.22 -15.30 14.37
CA ALA A 231 -3.07 -14.36 15.48
C ALA A 231 -2.80 -15.13 16.78
N TRP A 232 -1.52 -15.35 17.15
CA TRP A 232 -1.14 -15.91 18.46
C TRP A 232 -0.69 -14.79 19.39
N ALA A 233 -1.65 -13.94 19.75
CA ALA A 233 -1.63 -13.10 20.94
C ALA A 233 -2.88 -13.44 21.75
N CYS A 234 -2.86 -13.15 23.06
CA CYS A 234 -3.96 -13.40 23.99
C CYS A 234 -5.33 -12.81 23.56
N LYS A 235 -5.35 -11.99 22.50
CA LYS A 235 -6.54 -11.61 21.72
C LYS A 235 -7.46 -12.83 21.46
N ARG A 236 -6.90 -14.00 21.11
CA ARG A 236 -7.69 -15.16 20.68
C ARG A 236 -8.43 -15.95 21.78
N ILE A 237 -8.01 -15.89 23.06
CA ILE A 237 -8.68 -16.68 24.13
C ILE A 237 -9.86 -15.93 24.75
N CYS A 238 -9.87 -14.59 24.67
CA CYS A 238 -11.09 -13.80 24.90
C CYS A 238 -12.07 -13.90 23.71
N ASP A 239 -11.56 -14.11 22.50
CA ASP A 239 -12.37 -14.26 21.28
C ASP A 239 -13.01 -15.66 21.09
N ASP A 240 -12.54 -16.70 21.80
CA ASP A 240 -13.03 -18.08 21.63
C ASP A 240 -14.16 -18.50 22.61
N VAL A 241 -14.77 -17.54 23.32
CA VAL A 241 -16.23 -17.54 23.31
C VAL A 241 -16.59 -16.71 22.10
N TRP A 242 -16.99 -17.41 21.03
CA TRP A 242 -17.69 -16.79 19.90
C TRP A 242 -19.02 -16.25 20.43
N VAL A 243 -18.98 -15.12 21.13
CA VAL A 243 -19.90 -14.07 20.79
C VAL A 243 -19.33 -13.62 19.45
N PRO A 244 -20.04 -13.82 18.32
CA PRO A 244 -19.57 -13.22 17.08
C PRO A 244 -19.17 -11.79 17.42
N ALA A 245 -17.97 -11.35 17.01
CA ALA A 245 -17.83 -9.92 16.77
C ALA A 245 -19.06 -9.61 15.94
N VAL A 246 -20.00 -8.86 16.52
CA VAL A 246 -21.24 -8.53 15.82
C VAL A 246 -20.71 -7.75 14.64
N GLN A 247 -20.56 -8.43 13.50
CA GLN A 247 -20.21 -7.79 12.25
C GLN A 247 -21.25 -6.70 12.17
N ALA A 248 -20.80 -5.45 12.21
CA ALA A 248 -21.72 -4.32 12.26
C ALA A 248 -22.77 -4.61 11.19
N PRO A 249 -24.06 -4.65 11.55
CA PRO A 249 -25.07 -5.29 10.71
C PRO A 249 -25.12 -4.69 9.29
N PHE A 250 -24.57 -3.49 9.14
CA PHE A 250 -24.52 -2.70 7.92
C PHE A 250 -23.09 -2.38 7.43
N GLY A 251 -22.07 -3.10 7.90
CA GLY A 251 -20.67 -2.92 7.50
C GLY A 251 -19.95 -1.78 8.23
N THR A 252 -18.73 -1.46 7.77
CA THR A 252 -17.91 -0.33 8.26
C THR A 252 -17.36 0.43 7.07
N TYR A 253 -17.42 1.77 7.10
CA TYR A 253 -16.99 2.65 6.02
C TYR A 253 -15.99 3.67 6.57
N ALA A 254 -14.71 3.53 6.24
CA ALA A 254 -13.64 4.37 6.78
C ALA A 254 -13.70 4.52 8.31
N SER A 255 -13.71 3.39 9.01
CA SER A 255 -13.78 3.27 10.47
C SER A 255 -15.07 3.78 11.12
N TYR A 256 -16.03 4.28 10.34
CA TYR A 256 -17.37 4.63 10.79
C TYR A 256 -18.31 3.43 10.69
N VAL A 257 -19.06 3.18 11.75
CA VAL A 257 -20.05 2.11 11.81
C VAL A 257 -21.44 2.75 11.74
N PRO A 258 -22.15 2.63 10.61
CA PRO A 258 -23.47 3.22 10.47
C PRO A 258 -24.50 2.47 11.34
N TYR A 259 -25.52 3.19 11.77
CA TYR A 259 -26.68 2.63 12.48
C TYR A 259 -27.69 1.98 11.52
N THR A 260 -27.63 2.32 10.23
CA THR A 260 -28.58 1.92 9.20
C THR A 260 -27.89 1.39 7.93
N ASP A 261 -28.65 0.75 7.04
CA ASP A 261 -28.12 0.26 5.76
C ASP A 261 -27.89 1.41 4.77
N ILE A 262 -26.63 1.79 4.61
CA ILE A 262 -26.19 2.82 3.67
C ILE A 262 -25.39 2.27 2.49
N ALA A 263 -25.30 0.95 2.32
CA ALA A 263 -24.60 0.35 1.20
C ALA A 263 -25.02 0.91 -0.19
N PRO A 264 -26.32 1.09 -0.50
CA PRO A 264 -26.71 1.67 -1.79
C PRO A 264 -26.34 3.16 -1.93
N HIS A 265 -26.21 3.89 -0.82
CA HIS A 265 -25.79 5.30 -0.82
C HIS A 265 -24.29 5.43 -1.07
N ALA A 266 -23.50 4.62 -0.35
CA ALA A 266 -22.04 4.59 -0.44
C ALA A 266 -21.56 4.20 -1.84
N ALA A 267 -22.33 3.41 -2.59
CA ALA A 267 -22.04 3.00 -3.96
C ALA A 267 -22.03 4.15 -4.99
N ILE A 268 -22.39 5.39 -4.63
CA ILE A 268 -22.29 6.54 -5.56
C ILE A 268 -20.84 6.80 -6.01
N ASP A 269 -19.87 6.39 -5.20
CA ASP A 269 -18.46 6.57 -5.53
C ASP A 269 -17.99 5.65 -6.67
N LEU A 270 -18.68 4.53 -6.89
CA LEU A 270 -18.51 3.69 -8.08
C LEU A 270 -19.00 4.42 -9.34
N ASP A 271 -20.06 5.22 -9.25
CA ASP A 271 -20.51 6.10 -10.33
C ASP A 271 -19.48 7.22 -10.59
N MET A 272 -18.91 7.80 -9.53
CA MET A 272 -17.79 8.76 -9.67
C MET A 272 -16.56 8.13 -10.34
N ARG A 273 -16.23 6.89 -9.96
CA ARG A 273 -15.11 6.16 -10.55
C ARG A 273 -15.37 5.84 -12.02
N ALA A 274 -16.56 5.34 -12.35
CA ALA A 274 -16.97 5.08 -13.72
C ALA A 274 -16.99 6.36 -14.56
N PHE A 275 -17.45 7.48 -14.01
CA PHE A 275 -17.39 8.80 -14.66
C PHE A 275 -15.95 9.19 -15.01
N SER A 276 -15.03 9.06 -14.05
CA SER A 276 -13.60 9.31 -14.25
C SER A 276 -12.98 8.37 -15.29
N ASP A 277 -13.28 7.08 -15.24
CA ASP A 277 -12.68 6.07 -16.12
C ASP A 277 -13.17 6.23 -17.58
N ARG A 278 -14.42 6.64 -17.78
CA ARG A 278 -14.97 6.97 -19.12
C ARG A 278 -14.31 8.20 -19.72
N MET A 279 -14.15 9.28 -18.94
CA MET A 279 -13.45 10.47 -19.44
C MET A 279 -11.98 10.17 -19.77
N GLN A 280 -11.31 9.35 -18.96
CA GLN A 280 -9.94 8.86 -19.22
C GLN A 280 -9.84 8.09 -20.54
N ALA A 281 -10.88 7.33 -20.90
CA ALA A 281 -10.96 6.61 -22.17
C ALA A 281 -11.40 7.49 -23.37
N GLU A 282 -11.51 8.81 -23.19
CA GLU A 282 -12.04 9.78 -24.15
C GLU A 282 -13.50 9.51 -24.58
N ASP A 283 -14.22 8.69 -23.82
CA ASP A 283 -15.64 8.40 -24.02
C ASP A 283 -16.49 9.43 -23.24
N TRP A 284 -16.56 10.65 -23.77
CA TRP A 284 -17.24 11.78 -23.12
C TRP A 284 -18.77 11.62 -23.06
N ASP A 285 -19.37 11.03 -24.09
CA ASP A 285 -20.80 10.72 -24.07
C ASP A 285 -21.12 9.61 -23.06
N GLY A 286 -20.30 8.56 -22.97
CA GLY A 286 -20.44 7.53 -21.94
C GLY A 286 -20.17 8.06 -20.53
N ALA A 287 -19.24 9.00 -20.36
CA ALA A 287 -19.05 9.70 -19.09
C ALA A 287 -20.31 10.51 -18.71
N TRP A 288 -20.87 11.26 -19.66
CA TRP A 288 -22.11 11.99 -19.44
C TRP A 288 -23.28 11.06 -19.08
N GLU A 289 -23.40 9.91 -19.72
CA GLU A 289 -24.42 8.90 -19.39
C GLU A 289 -24.34 8.45 -17.93
N ILE A 290 -23.14 8.13 -17.42
CA ILE A 290 -22.95 7.79 -16.00
C ILE A 290 -23.32 8.96 -15.08
N TYR A 291 -22.90 10.18 -15.44
CA TYR A 291 -23.18 11.37 -14.65
C TYR A 291 -24.68 11.70 -14.58
N ASP A 292 -25.40 11.56 -15.69
CA ASP A 292 -26.83 11.87 -15.85
C ASP A 292 -27.75 10.77 -15.32
N GLN A 293 -27.41 9.50 -15.54
CA GLN A 293 -28.28 8.34 -15.28
C GLN A 293 -27.83 7.44 -14.11
N GLY A 294 -26.57 7.55 -13.68
CA GLY A 294 -26.00 6.66 -12.65
C GLY A 294 -25.87 5.21 -13.11
N GLY A 295 -25.41 4.35 -12.22
CA GLY A 295 -25.27 2.92 -12.51
C GLY A 295 -25.07 2.01 -11.30
N ASN A 296 -24.69 2.57 -10.15
CA ASN A 296 -24.35 1.78 -8.96
C ASN A 296 -25.15 2.18 -7.71
N SER A 297 -25.46 3.47 -7.50
CA SER A 297 -26.20 3.91 -6.32
C SER A 297 -27.71 3.71 -6.44
N ALA A 298 -28.22 2.54 -6.07
CA ALA A 298 -29.64 2.17 -6.26
C ALA A 298 -30.62 3.01 -5.41
N LYS A 299 -31.71 3.48 -6.02
CA LYS A 299 -32.83 4.19 -5.38
C LYS A 299 -34.16 3.74 -5.98
N GLY A 300 -34.85 2.83 -5.28
CA GLY A 300 -36.07 2.20 -5.79
C GLY A 300 -35.79 1.40 -7.06
N ASP A 301 -36.59 1.63 -8.12
CA ASP A 301 -36.41 0.98 -9.43
C ASP A 301 -35.30 1.63 -10.30
N GLY A 302 -34.66 2.70 -9.82
CA GLY A 302 -33.64 3.45 -10.57
C GLY A 302 -32.35 3.71 -9.77
N PHE A 303 -31.57 4.70 -10.20
CA PHE A 303 -30.30 5.08 -9.57
C PHE A 303 -30.31 6.54 -9.11
N ARG A 304 -29.58 6.84 -8.04
CA ARG A 304 -29.11 8.20 -7.74
C ARG A 304 -28.06 8.56 -8.79
N THR A 305 -27.96 9.85 -9.09
CA THR A 305 -27.08 10.34 -10.15
C THR A 305 -26.29 11.52 -9.65
N LEU A 306 -25.04 11.64 -10.10
CA LEU A 306 -24.17 12.76 -9.74
C LEU A 306 -24.77 14.09 -10.19
N ARG A 307 -25.45 14.09 -11.35
CA ARG A 307 -26.23 15.21 -11.85
C ARG A 307 -27.39 15.58 -10.92
N GLY A 308 -28.11 14.58 -10.41
CA GLY A 308 -29.28 14.76 -9.55
C GLY A 308 -28.97 15.40 -8.20
N PHE A 309 -27.70 15.40 -7.78
CA PHE A 309 -27.25 16.08 -6.57
C PHE A 309 -27.20 17.61 -6.73
N SER A 310 -27.11 18.11 -7.97
CA SER A 310 -27.23 19.54 -8.28
C SER A 310 -28.71 19.94 -8.40
N LYS A 311 -29.41 19.98 -7.26
CA LYS A 311 -30.83 20.32 -7.14
C LYS A 311 -31.06 21.55 -6.26
N ASP A 312 -32.30 22.05 -6.28
CA ASP A 312 -32.75 23.10 -5.37
C ASP A 312 -32.90 22.54 -3.95
N LEU A 313 -32.13 23.12 -3.02
CA LEU A 313 -32.09 22.83 -1.59
C LEU A 313 -32.34 24.10 -0.76
N SER A 314 -33.08 25.05 -1.32
CA SER A 314 -33.38 26.33 -0.66
C SER A 314 -33.94 26.14 0.75
N GLY A 315 -33.41 26.90 1.70
CA GLY A 315 -33.69 26.79 3.13
C GLY A 315 -32.61 26.10 3.95
N GLU A 316 -31.62 25.48 3.29
CA GLU A 316 -30.43 24.96 3.95
C GLU A 316 -29.33 26.05 4.02
N PRO A 317 -28.75 26.32 5.22
CA PRO A 317 -27.87 27.48 5.41
C PRO A 317 -26.72 27.58 4.41
N THR A 318 -25.99 26.48 4.19
CA THR A 318 -24.85 26.45 3.26
C THR A 318 -25.29 26.46 1.80
N TYR A 319 -26.43 25.87 1.47
CA TYR A 319 -26.93 25.92 0.10
C TYR A 319 -27.39 27.32 -0.27
N ASP A 320 -28.12 28.00 0.61
CA ASP A 320 -28.63 29.36 0.40
C ASP A 320 -27.48 30.34 0.13
N GLU A 321 -26.34 30.15 0.78
CA GLU A 321 -25.10 30.87 0.51
C GLU A 321 -24.56 30.62 -0.91
N PHE A 322 -24.50 29.37 -1.37
CA PHE A 322 -24.06 29.04 -2.72
C PHE A 322 -25.05 29.53 -3.78
N LEU A 323 -26.35 29.43 -3.51
CA LEU A 323 -27.41 29.97 -4.35
C LEU A 323 -27.31 31.49 -4.46
N ALA A 324 -27.04 32.19 -3.35
CA ALA A 324 -26.86 33.64 -3.33
C ALA A 324 -25.64 34.08 -4.15
N TYR A 325 -24.55 33.32 -4.10
CA TYR A 325 -23.34 33.62 -4.87
C TYR A 325 -23.51 33.33 -6.37
N HIS A 326 -23.99 32.14 -6.72
CA HIS A 326 -24.09 31.72 -8.13
C HIS A 326 -25.33 32.25 -8.83
N GLY A 327 -26.38 32.62 -8.10
CA GLY A 327 -27.68 32.99 -8.66
C GLY A 327 -28.40 31.85 -9.40
N ASN A 328 -27.96 30.60 -9.21
CA ASN A 328 -28.40 29.44 -9.97
C ASN A 328 -28.46 28.18 -9.09
N ALA A 329 -29.65 27.58 -9.01
CA ALA A 329 -29.87 26.37 -8.22
C ALA A 329 -29.14 25.13 -8.78
N LYS A 330 -28.70 25.18 -10.04
CA LYS A 330 -27.97 24.10 -10.73
C LYS A 330 -26.51 24.45 -11.00
N TYR A 331 -25.90 25.31 -10.17
CA TYR A 331 -24.54 25.81 -10.41
C TYR A 331 -23.50 24.69 -10.65
N ALA A 332 -23.57 23.58 -9.90
CA ALA A 332 -22.64 22.48 -10.01
C ALA A 332 -22.84 21.68 -11.32
N ASP A 333 -24.09 21.40 -11.70
CA ASP A 333 -24.40 20.79 -13.00
C ASP A 333 -23.98 21.68 -14.17
N ASP A 334 -24.28 22.97 -14.09
CA ASP A 334 -23.91 23.93 -15.13
C ASP A 334 -22.40 24.02 -15.28
N TYR A 335 -21.63 23.92 -14.20
CA TYR A 335 -20.18 23.85 -14.27
C TYR A 335 -19.69 22.58 -15.00
N VAL A 336 -20.14 21.39 -14.60
CA VAL A 336 -19.74 20.12 -15.26
C VAL A 336 -20.14 20.12 -16.73
N ARG A 337 -21.37 20.54 -17.02
CA ARG A 337 -21.93 20.61 -18.36
C ARG A 337 -21.23 21.63 -19.24
N ALA A 338 -20.85 22.79 -18.71
CA ALA A 338 -20.06 23.80 -19.40
C ALA A 338 -18.71 23.23 -19.88
N VAL A 339 -18.01 22.56 -18.97
CA VAL A 339 -16.67 21.99 -19.20
C VAL A 339 -16.71 20.89 -20.26
N MET A 340 -17.73 20.03 -20.22
CA MET A 340 -17.87 18.91 -21.15
C MET A 340 -18.48 19.32 -22.50
N TRP A 341 -19.13 20.49 -22.60
CA TRP A 341 -20.02 20.87 -23.71
C TRP A 341 -19.45 20.60 -25.11
N ASP A 342 -18.23 21.10 -25.37
CA ASP A 342 -17.60 21.02 -26.69
C ASP A 342 -17.03 19.63 -27.03
N ARG A 343 -17.06 18.70 -26.08
CA ARG A 343 -16.61 17.30 -26.23
C ARG A 343 -17.75 16.31 -26.41
N LEU A 344 -18.98 16.74 -26.15
CA LEU A 344 -20.18 15.92 -26.25
C LEU A 344 -20.73 15.92 -27.67
N SER A 345 -21.25 14.77 -28.08
CA SER A 345 -21.97 14.62 -29.34
C SER A 345 -23.20 15.54 -29.43
N ASP A 346 -23.63 15.86 -30.64
CA ASP A 346 -24.81 16.71 -30.87
C ASP A 346 -26.12 16.10 -30.36
N ASN A 347 -26.18 14.78 -30.20
CA ASN A 347 -27.31 14.03 -29.67
C ASN A 347 -27.21 13.74 -28.16
N SER A 348 -26.18 14.22 -27.47
CA SER A 348 -26.04 14.06 -26.03
C SER A 348 -27.21 14.70 -25.26
N THR A 349 -27.67 14.04 -24.19
CA THR A 349 -28.76 14.56 -23.33
C THR A 349 -28.36 15.86 -22.63
N ALA A 350 -27.06 16.15 -22.49
CA ALA A 350 -26.55 17.42 -21.98
C ALA A 350 -27.05 18.64 -22.77
N LYS A 351 -27.24 18.45 -24.09
CA LYS A 351 -27.62 19.52 -25.02
C LYS A 351 -29.13 19.76 -25.07
N LEU A 352 -29.91 19.03 -24.27
CA LEU A 352 -31.34 19.32 -24.07
C LEU A 352 -31.56 20.62 -23.28
N ASP A 353 -30.61 20.97 -22.42
CA ASP A 353 -30.59 22.22 -21.68
C ASP A 353 -29.72 23.28 -22.40
N PRO A 354 -30.01 24.59 -22.27
CA PRO A 354 -29.21 25.64 -22.90
C PRO A 354 -27.73 25.60 -22.49
N ARG A 355 -26.80 25.88 -23.43
CA ARG A 355 -25.35 25.93 -23.14
C ARG A 355 -25.09 26.91 -21.98
N PRO A 356 -24.41 26.49 -20.91
CA PRO A 356 -23.96 27.41 -19.87
C PRO A 356 -23.00 28.48 -20.43
N GLU A 357 -23.04 29.70 -19.90
CA GLU A 357 -22.14 30.78 -20.34
C GLU A 357 -20.68 30.55 -19.91
N LEU A 358 -20.48 29.81 -18.82
CA LEU A 358 -19.17 29.37 -18.33
C LEU A 358 -18.35 28.72 -19.45
N PHE A 359 -17.10 29.16 -19.61
CA PHE A 359 -16.15 28.66 -20.61
C PHE A 359 -16.63 28.73 -22.06
N SER A 360 -17.66 29.52 -22.38
CA SER A 360 -18.22 29.59 -23.73
C SER A 360 -17.27 30.19 -24.77
N THR A 361 -16.28 30.98 -24.36
CA THR A 361 -15.23 31.53 -25.23
C THR A 361 -13.89 30.82 -25.08
N ASN A 362 -13.72 29.97 -24.05
CA ASN A 362 -12.46 29.35 -23.73
C ASN A 362 -12.26 28.01 -24.47
N THR A 363 -11.04 27.75 -24.91
CA THR A 363 -10.62 26.47 -25.46
C THR A 363 -9.96 25.63 -24.36
N LEU A 364 -10.74 24.74 -23.74
CA LEU A 364 -10.22 23.85 -22.69
C LEU A 364 -9.42 22.70 -23.32
N SER A 365 -8.22 22.43 -22.80
CA SER A 365 -7.47 21.20 -23.13
C SER A 365 -8.18 19.96 -22.59
N TRP A 366 -7.76 18.77 -23.04
CA TRP A 366 -8.28 17.51 -22.49
C TRP A 366 -8.06 17.42 -20.97
N ASP A 367 -6.84 17.70 -20.49
CA ASP A 367 -6.52 17.64 -19.06
C ASP A 367 -7.33 18.64 -18.24
N MET A 368 -7.55 19.84 -18.77
CA MET A 368 -8.38 20.84 -18.12
C MET A 368 -9.80 20.35 -17.96
N ALA A 369 -10.41 19.88 -19.05
CA ALA A 369 -11.78 19.41 -19.02
C ALA A 369 -11.95 18.22 -18.08
N PHE A 370 -11.02 17.26 -18.11
CA PHE A 370 -11.01 16.11 -17.22
C PHE A 370 -10.94 16.53 -15.75
N GLN A 371 -9.97 17.36 -15.37
CA GLN A 371 -9.79 17.77 -13.98
C GLN A 371 -10.96 18.61 -13.47
N MET A 372 -11.47 19.54 -14.28
CA MET A 372 -12.55 20.43 -13.89
C MET A 372 -13.87 19.68 -13.73
N ALA A 373 -14.23 18.79 -14.67
CA ALA A 373 -15.46 18.01 -14.60
C ALA A 373 -15.45 17.04 -13.40
N LEU A 374 -14.34 16.30 -13.21
CA LEU A 374 -14.21 15.35 -12.11
C LEU A 374 -14.30 16.05 -10.74
N LYS A 375 -13.53 17.11 -10.55
CA LYS A 375 -13.48 17.82 -9.27
C LYS A 375 -14.76 18.58 -8.95
N ALA A 376 -15.47 19.10 -9.94
CA ALA A 376 -16.78 19.70 -9.72
C ALA A 376 -17.79 18.65 -9.23
N ALA A 377 -17.81 17.47 -9.84
CA ALA A 377 -18.66 16.38 -9.35
C ALA A 377 -18.29 15.93 -7.92
N GLN A 378 -16.99 15.87 -7.59
CA GLN A 378 -16.49 15.45 -6.26
C GLN A 378 -16.66 16.50 -5.15
N TYR A 379 -16.45 17.78 -5.46
CA TYR A 379 -16.28 18.82 -4.45
C TYR A 379 -17.35 19.91 -4.50
N GLN A 380 -18.22 19.90 -5.51
CA GLN A 380 -19.40 20.76 -5.55
C GLN A 380 -20.68 19.93 -5.42
N SER A 381 -20.89 18.95 -6.31
CA SER A 381 -22.12 18.15 -6.32
C SER A 381 -22.24 17.23 -5.10
N THR A 382 -21.30 16.28 -4.94
CA THR A 382 -21.35 15.29 -3.85
C THR A 382 -21.05 15.91 -2.48
N TRP A 383 -20.17 16.91 -2.42
CA TRP A 383 -19.88 17.67 -1.19
C TRP A 383 -21.12 18.37 -0.63
N MET A 384 -21.87 19.11 -1.46
CA MET A 384 -23.10 19.77 -1.03
C MET A 384 -24.18 18.76 -0.65
N TYR A 385 -24.28 17.65 -1.39
CA TYR A 385 -25.29 16.63 -1.13
C TYR A 385 -25.01 15.81 0.14
N SER A 386 -23.75 15.58 0.50
CA SER A 386 -23.40 15.01 1.81
C SER A 386 -23.89 15.91 2.95
N LEU A 387 -23.70 17.23 2.82
CA LEU A 387 -24.16 18.20 3.80
C LEU A 387 -25.70 18.32 3.84
N HIS A 388 -26.36 18.21 2.69
CA HIS A 388 -27.82 18.13 2.59
C HIS A 388 -28.40 17.03 3.49
N GLU A 389 -27.82 15.82 3.45
CA GLU A 389 -28.31 14.71 4.26
C GLU A 389 -28.07 14.96 5.77
N LEU A 390 -27.00 15.66 6.15
CA LEU A 390 -26.82 16.11 7.53
C LEU A 390 -27.88 17.14 7.95
N TYR A 391 -28.22 18.12 7.10
CA TYR A 391 -29.30 19.06 7.39
C TYR A 391 -30.68 18.37 7.46
N SER A 392 -30.91 17.39 6.59
CA SER A 392 -32.09 16.51 6.61
C SER A 392 -32.17 15.76 7.94
N ALA A 393 -31.06 15.22 8.43
CA ALA A 393 -30.98 14.55 9.73
C ALA A 393 -31.35 15.49 10.89
N LEU A 394 -30.85 16.74 10.88
CA LEU A 394 -31.21 17.75 11.88
C LEU A 394 -32.71 18.07 11.84
N GLY A 395 -33.27 18.29 10.65
CA GLY A 395 -34.70 18.58 10.49
C GLY A 395 -35.59 17.45 10.97
N LYS A 396 -35.20 16.19 10.70
CA LYS A 396 -35.90 14.99 11.21
C LYS A 396 -35.77 14.87 12.74
N CYS A 397 -34.58 15.12 13.29
CA CYS A 397 -34.34 15.09 14.73
C CYS A 397 -35.24 16.12 15.45
N GLU A 398 -35.25 17.37 14.96
CA GLU A 398 -36.07 18.45 15.52
C GLU A 398 -37.58 18.20 15.38
N ALA A 399 -37.98 17.39 14.40
CA ALA A 399 -39.36 16.92 14.24
C ALA A 399 -39.70 15.71 15.13
N GLY A 400 -38.76 15.19 15.91
CA GLY A 400 -38.92 14.00 16.77
C GLY A 400 -38.80 12.68 16.02
N ASP A 401 -38.41 12.67 14.75
CA ASP A 401 -38.21 11.47 13.93
C ASP A 401 -36.80 10.89 14.16
N VAL A 402 -36.55 10.43 15.39
CA VAL A 402 -35.25 9.89 15.84
C VAL A 402 -35.15 8.36 15.74
N GLY A 403 -36.16 7.73 15.12
CA GLY A 403 -36.15 6.28 14.85
C GLY A 403 -35.12 5.92 13.76
N PRO A 404 -34.77 4.63 13.58
CA PRO A 404 -33.71 4.22 12.65
C PRO A 404 -33.83 4.80 11.24
N GLU A 405 -35.02 4.77 10.64
CA GLU A 405 -35.29 5.28 9.28
C GLU A 405 -35.41 6.82 9.20
N GLY A 406 -35.35 7.50 10.35
CA GLY A 406 -35.52 8.94 10.49
C GLY A 406 -34.19 9.69 10.41
N ALA A 407 -33.87 10.44 11.46
CA ALA A 407 -32.66 11.24 11.59
C ALA A 407 -31.34 10.42 11.52
N PRO A 408 -31.21 9.25 12.18
CA PRO A 408 -30.02 8.41 12.08
C PRO A 408 -29.72 7.94 10.65
N HIS A 409 -30.74 7.56 9.87
CA HIS A 409 -30.52 7.16 8.47
C HIS A 409 -29.94 8.31 7.63
N ALA A 410 -30.54 9.51 7.73
CA ALA A 410 -30.03 10.69 7.02
C ALA A 410 -28.61 11.08 7.48
N TRP A 411 -28.30 10.89 8.76
CA TRP A 411 -26.95 11.12 9.27
C TRP A 411 -25.92 10.15 8.66
N ASP A 412 -26.26 8.87 8.61
CA ASP A 412 -25.44 7.84 7.96
C ASP A 412 -25.31 8.09 6.44
N GLU A 413 -26.39 8.53 5.76
CA GLU A 413 -26.37 8.91 4.34
C GLU A 413 -25.36 10.05 4.10
N GLY A 414 -25.29 11.03 5.00
CA GLY A 414 -24.30 12.10 4.96
C GLY A 414 -22.86 11.58 4.93
N TRP A 415 -22.54 10.56 5.73
CA TRP A 415 -21.22 9.92 5.70
C TRP A 415 -21.01 9.12 4.41
N ALA A 416 -22.02 8.39 3.96
CA ALA A 416 -21.98 7.59 2.74
C ALA A 416 -21.62 8.42 1.51
N PHE A 417 -22.19 9.62 1.37
CA PHE A 417 -21.93 10.54 0.28
C PHE A 417 -20.63 11.37 0.44
N TYR A 418 -20.02 11.37 1.63
CA TYR A 418 -18.70 11.96 1.87
C TYR A 418 -17.55 10.98 1.56
N VAL A 419 -17.71 9.72 1.99
CA VAL A 419 -16.67 8.68 1.96
C VAL A 419 -16.79 7.76 0.75
N GLY A 420 -17.96 7.16 0.57
CA GLY A 420 -18.20 6.12 -0.42
C GLY A 420 -17.81 4.70 0.05
N SER A 421 -17.97 3.73 -0.85
CA SER A 421 -17.70 2.30 -0.62
C SER A 421 -16.26 1.88 -0.89
N ILE A 422 -15.57 2.53 -1.83
CA ILE A 422 -14.19 2.26 -2.29
C ILE A 422 -13.17 2.36 -1.16
N PRO A 423 -13.25 3.33 -0.23
CA PRO A 423 -12.30 3.39 0.89
C PRO A 423 -12.28 2.14 1.78
N GLY A 424 -13.35 1.33 1.75
CA GLY A 424 -13.48 0.12 2.55
C GLY A 424 -13.54 0.39 4.06
N GLU A 425 -13.28 -0.64 4.85
CA GLU A 425 -13.44 -0.57 6.32
C GLU A 425 -12.45 0.36 7.00
N THR A 426 -11.22 0.49 6.47
CA THR A 426 -10.13 1.24 7.13
C THR A 426 -9.90 2.63 6.55
N GLY A 427 -10.59 2.99 5.47
CA GLY A 427 -10.49 4.34 4.88
C GLY A 427 -9.25 4.52 4.01
N SER A 428 -9.24 3.89 2.83
CA SER A 428 -8.17 4.07 1.84
C SER A 428 -8.07 5.52 1.33
N PRO A 429 -6.84 6.07 1.18
CA PRO A 429 -6.62 7.41 0.63
C PRO A 429 -6.93 7.50 -0.88
N PHE A 430 -7.29 6.39 -1.53
CA PHE A 430 -7.61 6.32 -2.96
C PHE A 430 -9.13 6.27 -3.24
N GLY A 431 -9.94 6.73 -2.29
CA GLY A 431 -11.38 6.93 -2.49
C GLY A 431 -11.71 7.89 -3.63
N SER A 432 -12.95 7.81 -4.14
CA SER A 432 -13.40 8.66 -5.26
C SER A 432 -14.20 9.90 -4.83
N LEU A 433 -14.43 10.09 -3.53
CA LEU A 433 -15.19 11.21 -2.95
C LEU A 433 -14.32 12.08 -2.02
N SER A 434 -14.96 13.01 -1.32
CA SER A 434 -14.30 14.07 -0.56
C SER A 434 -13.38 13.58 0.58
N TYR A 435 -13.68 12.43 1.20
CA TYR A 435 -12.86 11.81 2.25
C TYR A 435 -11.39 11.57 1.85
N ALA A 436 -11.13 11.27 0.57
CA ALA A 436 -9.77 10.98 0.11
C ALA A 436 -8.88 12.24 0.05
N LEU A 437 -9.49 13.43 -0.05
CA LEU A 437 -8.78 14.68 -0.27
C LEU A 437 -7.86 15.06 0.90
N PRO A 438 -8.30 15.04 2.17
CA PRO A 438 -7.42 15.27 3.32
C PRO A 438 -6.24 14.29 3.41
N ASP A 439 -6.48 13.00 3.16
CA ASP A 439 -5.45 11.96 3.24
C ASP A 439 -4.39 12.11 2.15
N MET A 440 -4.78 12.48 0.92
CA MET A 440 -3.83 12.77 -0.16
C MET A 440 -2.95 14.00 0.12
N ARG A 441 -3.38 14.87 1.04
CA ARG A 441 -2.72 16.15 1.32
C ARG A 441 -1.94 16.19 2.62
N CYS A 442 -2.25 15.32 3.58
CA CYS A 442 -1.70 15.42 4.93
C CYS A 442 -0.15 15.48 4.95
N ASN A 443 0.52 14.72 4.08
CA ASN A 443 1.98 14.68 4.01
C ASN A 443 2.59 16.00 3.57
N ALA A 444 1.90 16.73 2.69
CA ALA A 444 2.39 17.99 2.17
C ALA A 444 2.18 19.14 3.17
N TRP A 445 1.27 18.96 4.12
CA TRP A 445 0.81 20.01 5.03
C TRP A 445 1.10 19.71 6.52
N ASN A 446 1.84 18.62 6.80
CA ASN A 446 2.27 18.17 8.14
C ASN A 446 1.13 17.88 9.14
N TYR A 447 0.11 17.12 8.73
CA TYR A 447 -1.00 16.69 9.60
C TYR A 447 -1.38 15.19 9.43
N CYS A 448 -0.44 14.35 8.99
CA CYS A 448 -0.66 12.90 8.90
C CYS A 448 -0.53 12.20 10.27
N ALA A 449 -1.09 10.99 10.37
CA ALA A 449 -1.05 10.15 11.57
C ALA A 449 0.37 9.82 12.06
N ASP A 450 1.33 9.80 11.14
CA ASP A 450 2.71 9.34 11.31
C ASP A 450 3.73 10.48 11.41
N ASP A 451 3.28 11.73 11.47
CA ASP A 451 4.17 12.87 11.72
C ASP A 451 4.68 12.84 13.17
N ALA A 452 5.98 13.16 13.36
CA ALA A 452 6.72 13.04 14.64
C ALA A 452 6.26 14.03 15.75
N GLY A 453 5.03 14.54 15.65
CA GLY A 453 4.39 15.49 16.56
C GLY A 453 2.87 15.39 16.47
N ARG A 454 2.30 14.16 16.58
CA ARG A 454 0.84 13.97 16.66
C ARG A 454 0.21 14.96 17.65
N PRO A 455 -0.88 15.66 17.26
CA PRO A 455 -1.58 16.54 18.18
C PRO A 455 -2.03 15.78 19.43
N ALA A 456 -2.02 16.44 20.59
CA ALA A 456 -2.37 15.80 21.87
C ALA A 456 -3.77 15.18 21.87
N TRP A 457 -4.71 15.75 21.10
CA TRP A 457 -6.08 15.25 20.96
C TRP A 457 -6.20 13.96 20.10
N ARG A 458 -5.13 13.55 19.40
CA ARG A 458 -5.15 12.43 18.44
C ARG A 458 -4.52 11.17 19.01
N GLU A 459 -5.26 10.07 18.97
CA GLU A 459 -4.77 8.75 19.40
C GLU A 459 -4.19 7.94 18.24
N ALA A 460 -3.28 7.01 18.56
CA ALA A 460 -2.69 6.08 17.57
C ALA A 460 -3.73 5.14 16.91
N GLY A 461 -4.96 5.06 17.45
CA GLY A 461 -6.03 4.16 17.03
C GLY A 461 -7.25 4.84 16.43
N ASP A 462 -7.20 6.13 16.07
CA ASP A 462 -8.36 6.89 15.59
C ASP A 462 -8.93 6.44 14.23
N GLY A 463 -8.35 5.42 13.59
CA GLY A 463 -8.93 4.79 12.40
C GLY A 463 -8.95 5.68 11.15
N ALA A 464 -8.12 6.74 11.12
CA ALA A 464 -8.03 7.70 10.02
C ALA A 464 -6.57 8.13 9.78
N ASN A 465 -6.21 8.40 8.52
CA ASN A 465 -4.83 8.73 8.13
C ASN A 465 -4.49 10.22 8.33
N SER A 466 -5.44 11.13 8.18
CA SER A 466 -5.26 12.58 8.39
C SER A 466 -5.98 13.08 9.65
N ASP A 467 -5.48 14.18 10.23
CA ASP A 467 -6.14 14.86 11.36
C ASP A 467 -7.58 15.26 11.04
N VAL A 468 -7.84 15.71 9.81
CA VAL A 468 -9.18 16.06 9.32
C VAL A 468 -10.13 14.86 9.41
N ASN A 469 -9.71 13.71 8.88
CA ASN A 469 -10.54 12.51 8.86
C ASN A 469 -10.73 11.93 10.27
N ALA A 470 -9.74 12.06 11.16
CA ALA A 470 -9.88 11.69 12.57
C ALA A 470 -10.95 12.56 13.28
N ARG A 471 -10.91 13.88 13.07
CA ARG A 471 -11.92 14.81 13.61
C ARG A 471 -13.30 14.54 13.03
N MET A 472 -13.39 14.35 11.72
CA MET A 472 -14.63 13.99 11.05
C MET A 472 -15.23 12.72 11.65
N LEU A 473 -14.44 11.67 11.85
CA LEU A 473 -14.93 10.42 12.43
C LEU A 473 -15.47 10.61 13.85
N ARG A 474 -14.79 11.39 14.70
CA ARG A 474 -15.26 11.73 16.05
C ARG A 474 -16.58 12.51 16.01
N LEU A 475 -16.67 13.52 15.14
CA LEU A 475 -17.89 14.34 14.97
C LEU A 475 -19.07 13.52 14.45
N TYR A 476 -18.85 12.63 13.48
CA TYR A 476 -19.90 11.77 12.93
C TYR A 476 -20.39 10.75 13.95
N ARG A 477 -19.51 10.16 14.77
CA ARG A 477 -19.90 9.26 15.87
C ARG A 477 -20.71 9.98 16.94
N ALA A 478 -20.24 11.15 17.39
CA ALA A 478 -20.94 11.96 18.39
C ALA A 478 -22.30 12.43 17.87
N GLY A 479 -22.37 12.89 16.63
CA GLY A 479 -23.61 13.33 16.03
C GLY A 479 -24.59 12.19 15.75
N LEU A 480 -24.13 10.99 15.38
CA LEU A 480 -25.00 9.81 15.27
C LEU A 480 -25.65 9.48 16.63
N ALA A 481 -24.89 9.59 17.72
CA ALA A 481 -25.44 9.41 19.07
C ALA A 481 -26.45 10.52 19.44
N ALA A 482 -26.19 11.76 19.03
CA ALA A 482 -27.06 12.90 19.30
C ALA A 482 -28.38 12.86 18.50
N VAL A 483 -28.36 12.51 17.21
CA VAL A 483 -29.58 12.49 16.37
C VAL A 483 -30.56 11.35 16.71
N ARG A 484 -30.14 10.43 17.58
CA ARG A 484 -30.99 9.35 18.11
C ARG A 484 -31.80 9.78 19.33
N ASP A 485 -31.59 11.00 19.82
CA ASP A 485 -32.25 11.57 20.98
C ASP A 485 -32.81 12.95 20.61
N GLU A 486 -34.14 13.08 20.64
CA GLU A 486 -34.85 14.32 20.29
C GLU A 486 -34.45 15.51 21.16
N THR A 487 -33.88 15.26 22.34
CA THR A 487 -33.42 16.30 23.27
C THR A 487 -32.02 16.83 22.94
N ARG A 488 -31.27 16.13 22.08
CA ARG A 488 -29.86 16.41 21.76
C ARG A 488 -29.64 16.93 20.33
N CYS A 489 -30.70 17.23 19.59
CA CYS A 489 -30.61 17.75 18.22
C CYS A 489 -29.79 19.05 18.12
N ALA A 490 -29.78 19.88 19.16
CA ALA A 490 -28.95 21.08 19.22
C ALA A 490 -27.44 20.78 19.26
N GLU A 491 -27.03 19.68 19.91
CA GLU A 491 -25.64 19.20 19.88
C GLU A 491 -25.28 18.74 18.46
N ALA A 492 -26.15 17.94 17.83
CA ALA A 492 -25.97 17.48 16.45
C ALA A 492 -25.76 18.66 15.48
N ARG A 493 -26.54 19.75 15.63
CA ARG A 493 -26.38 20.97 14.83
C ARG A 493 -24.99 21.59 15.00
N THR A 494 -24.49 21.65 16.23
CA THR A 494 -23.12 22.15 16.53
C THR A 494 -22.05 21.26 15.90
N TYR A 495 -22.29 19.94 15.81
CA TYR A 495 -21.37 19.04 15.12
C TYR A 495 -21.40 19.21 13.60
N VAL A 496 -22.56 19.45 12.99
CA VAL A 496 -22.68 19.77 11.55
C VAL A 496 -21.89 21.03 11.21
N ASP A 497 -21.97 22.08 12.04
CA ASP A 497 -21.19 23.31 11.82
C ASP A 497 -19.67 23.03 11.81
N LYS A 498 -19.20 22.11 12.65
CA LYS A 498 -17.80 21.70 12.71
C LYS A 498 -17.40 20.74 11.60
N ILE A 499 -18.27 19.83 11.21
CA ILE A 499 -18.09 18.97 10.03
C ILE A 499 -17.89 19.86 8.82
N LEU A 500 -18.72 20.89 8.66
CA LEU A 500 -18.62 21.85 7.57
C LEU A 500 -17.23 22.55 7.54
N VAL A 501 -16.68 22.91 8.70
CA VAL A 501 -15.29 23.43 8.79
C VAL A 501 -14.29 22.41 8.24
N GLN A 502 -14.34 21.16 8.73
CA GLN A 502 -13.42 20.08 8.32
C GLN A 502 -13.58 19.69 6.84
N MET A 503 -14.77 19.85 6.28
CA MET A 503 -15.04 19.67 4.85
C MET A 503 -14.52 20.82 3.97
N THR A 504 -14.34 22.02 4.53
CA THR A 504 -14.06 23.25 3.76
C THR A 504 -12.57 23.48 3.52
N PHE A 505 -11.74 23.46 4.57
CA PHE A 505 -10.34 23.87 4.42
C PHE A 505 -9.48 22.93 3.54
N PRO A 506 -9.76 21.61 3.39
CA PRO A 506 -9.01 20.78 2.43
C PRO A 506 -9.16 21.25 0.98
N LEU A 507 -10.28 21.90 0.65
CA LEU A 507 -10.49 22.55 -0.66
C LEU A 507 -9.61 23.80 -0.78
N MET A 508 -9.51 24.61 0.28
CA MET A 508 -8.62 25.77 0.32
C MET A 508 -7.15 25.36 0.20
N GLN A 509 -6.72 24.30 0.86
CA GLN A 509 -5.39 23.70 0.69
C GLN A 509 -5.15 23.27 -0.76
N GLY A 510 -6.18 22.73 -1.41
CA GLY A 510 -6.16 22.46 -2.85
C GLY A 510 -5.91 23.70 -3.67
N ALA A 511 -6.73 24.73 -3.47
CA ALA A 511 -6.63 25.98 -4.19
C ALA A 511 -5.26 26.65 -3.98
N MET A 512 -4.77 26.79 -2.75
CA MET A 512 -3.48 27.41 -2.45
C MET A 512 -2.30 26.67 -3.09
N ARG A 513 -2.27 25.34 -2.99
CA ARG A 513 -1.22 24.54 -3.63
C ARG A 513 -1.24 24.77 -5.14
N TYR A 514 -2.41 24.69 -5.78
CA TYR A 514 -2.49 24.83 -7.23
C TYR A 514 -2.36 26.27 -7.72
N ALA A 515 -2.60 27.27 -6.88
CA ALA A 515 -2.25 28.67 -7.15
C ALA A 515 -0.74 28.79 -7.35
N TYR A 516 0.05 28.25 -6.41
CA TYR A 516 1.52 28.22 -6.55
C TYR A 516 1.98 27.48 -7.81
N ARG A 517 1.34 26.34 -8.13
CA ARG A 517 1.73 25.55 -9.31
C ARG A 517 1.38 26.23 -10.63
N ALA A 518 0.26 26.95 -10.69
CA ALA A 518 -0.23 27.62 -11.88
C ALA A 518 0.41 29.00 -12.10
N ASP A 519 0.79 29.70 -11.02
CA ASP A 519 1.39 31.03 -11.06
C ASP A 519 2.77 31.01 -11.77
N PRO A 520 2.98 31.84 -12.81
CA PRO A 520 4.28 32.04 -13.44
C PRO A 520 5.41 32.48 -12.48
N GLN A 521 5.07 33.16 -11.38
CA GLN A 521 6.00 33.54 -10.30
C GLN A 521 6.25 32.42 -9.29
N GLY A 522 5.44 31.36 -9.32
CA GLY A 522 5.58 30.13 -8.53
C GLY A 522 6.28 29.01 -9.30
N GLU A 523 5.63 27.85 -9.44
CA GLU A 523 6.15 26.73 -10.24
C GLU A 523 5.95 26.94 -11.75
N GLY A 524 4.97 27.76 -12.16
CA GLY A 524 4.71 28.10 -13.55
C GLY A 524 4.30 26.93 -14.45
N THR A 525 3.76 25.84 -13.89
CA THR A 525 3.49 24.58 -14.62
C THR A 525 2.14 24.52 -15.34
N ALA A 526 1.45 25.65 -15.51
CA ALA A 526 0.14 25.71 -16.17
C ALA A 526 0.17 25.21 -17.62
N LEU A 527 1.24 25.43 -18.38
CA LEU A 527 1.40 24.86 -19.73
C LEU A 527 1.77 23.37 -19.72
N GLY A 528 1.89 22.77 -18.54
CA GLY A 528 2.21 21.36 -18.38
C GLY A 528 3.69 21.02 -18.60
N THR A 529 4.03 19.79 -18.27
CA THR A 529 5.29 19.11 -18.59
C THR A 529 4.95 17.73 -19.17
N ALA A 530 5.93 16.92 -19.55
CA ALA A 530 5.65 15.55 -19.99
C ALA A 530 4.86 14.71 -18.95
N SER A 531 4.91 15.05 -17.66
CA SER A 531 4.21 14.36 -16.57
C SER A 531 2.96 15.09 -16.04
N LEU A 532 2.78 16.36 -16.42
CA LEU A 532 1.70 17.23 -15.96
C LEU A 532 0.99 17.73 -17.21
N GLY A 533 -0.13 17.15 -17.60
CA GLY A 533 -0.80 17.53 -18.84
C GLY A 533 -1.13 19.02 -18.98
N HIS A 534 -1.36 19.47 -20.21
CA HIS A 534 -1.48 20.89 -20.56
C HIS A 534 -2.68 21.54 -19.86
N GLY A 535 -2.48 22.60 -19.06
CA GLY A 535 -3.54 23.29 -18.33
C GLY A 535 -4.01 22.60 -17.04
N LYS A 536 -3.46 21.42 -16.71
CA LYS A 536 -3.90 20.61 -15.56
C LYS A 536 -3.85 21.39 -14.24
N THR A 537 -2.73 22.06 -13.94
CA THR A 537 -2.55 22.71 -12.64
C THR A 537 -3.45 23.91 -12.45
N TRP A 538 -3.71 24.68 -13.51
CA TRP A 538 -4.70 25.77 -13.48
C TRP A 538 -6.13 25.23 -13.35
N ALA A 539 -6.47 24.14 -14.04
CA ALA A 539 -7.77 23.50 -13.92
C ALA A 539 -8.07 23.01 -12.49
N GLU A 540 -7.07 22.45 -11.81
CA GLU A 540 -7.22 22.07 -10.41
C GLU A 540 -7.35 23.29 -9.48
N LEU A 541 -6.57 24.36 -9.70
CA LEU A 541 -6.76 25.64 -9.00
C LEU A 541 -8.21 26.14 -9.13
N HIS A 542 -8.72 26.20 -10.36
CA HIS A 542 -10.07 26.70 -10.64
C HIS A 542 -11.13 25.84 -9.96
N ALA A 543 -11.06 24.52 -10.11
CA ALA A 543 -12.08 23.63 -9.55
C ALA A 543 -12.12 23.66 -8.01
N PHE A 544 -10.96 23.68 -7.34
CA PHE A 544 -10.91 23.79 -5.87
C PHE A 544 -11.38 25.15 -5.38
N THR A 545 -10.95 26.23 -6.03
CA THR A 545 -11.33 27.59 -5.62
C THR A 545 -12.83 27.79 -5.78
N MET A 546 -13.41 27.39 -6.92
CA MET A 546 -14.86 27.52 -7.16
C MET A 546 -15.71 26.72 -6.16
N ALA A 547 -15.19 25.60 -5.64
CA ALA A 547 -15.92 24.80 -4.64
C ALA A 547 -16.04 25.50 -3.27
N VAL A 548 -15.14 26.44 -2.95
CA VAL A 548 -15.13 27.17 -1.67
C VAL A 548 -15.41 28.66 -1.82
N LEU A 549 -15.38 29.20 -3.04
CA LEU A 549 -15.52 30.63 -3.30
C LEU A 549 -16.81 31.24 -2.73
N PRO A 550 -18.00 30.59 -2.81
CA PRO A 550 -19.19 31.11 -2.16
C PRO A 550 -19.03 31.30 -0.64
N ARG A 551 -18.32 30.37 0.02
CA ARG A 551 -17.95 30.44 1.45
C ARG A 551 -17.09 31.65 1.76
N VAL A 552 -16.10 31.91 0.91
CA VAL A 552 -15.22 33.07 1.07
C VAL A 552 -16.00 34.35 0.81
N ALA A 553 -16.87 34.39 -0.20
CA ALA A 553 -17.64 35.57 -0.59
C ALA A 553 -18.65 36.02 0.47
N SER A 554 -19.26 35.09 1.21
CA SER A 554 -20.17 35.42 2.31
C SER A 554 -19.46 36.07 3.50
N CYS A 555 -18.22 35.65 3.76
CA CYS A 555 -17.42 36.08 4.91
C CYS A 555 -16.51 37.29 4.62
N ALA A 556 -15.89 37.32 3.45
CA ALA A 556 -14.85 38.27 3.06
C ALA A 556 -14.98 38.60 1.55
N PRO A 557 -15.93 39.46 1.16
CA PRO A 557 -16.21 39.74 -0.25
C PRO A 557 -15.00 40.36 -0.98
N GLU A 558 -14.18 41.16 -0.31
CA GLU A 558 -12.94 41.71 -0.89
C GLU A 558 -11.91 40.61 -1.19
N ALA A 559 -11.83 39.60 -0.32
CA ALA A 559 -10.96 38.44 -0.53
C ALA A 559 -11.48 37.54 -1.66
N ALA A 560 -12.80 37.32 -1.74
CA ALA A 560 -13.41 36.62 -2.85
C ALA A 560 -13.12 37.31 -4.19
N ALA A 561 -13.16 38.64 -4.25
CA ALA A 561 -12.79 39.39 -5.45
C ALA A 561 -11.31 39.20 -5.85
N VAL A 562 -10.40 38.95 -4.90
CA VAL A 562 -9.01 38.53 -5.21
C VAL A 562 -9.02 37.15 -5.85
N LEU A 563 -9.70 36.17 -5.23
CA LEU A 563 -9.78 34.81 -5.77
C LEU A 563 -10.35 34.80 -7.19
N GLU A 564 -11.45 35.50 -7.45
CA GLU A 564 -12.09 35.61 -8.77
C GLU A 564 -11.16 36.14 -9.85
N ARG A 565 -10.39 37.20 -9.56
CA ARG A 565 -9.40 37.74 -10.52
C ARG A 565 -8.31 36.72 -10.85
N ASN A 566 -7.98 35.83 -9.91
CA ASN A 566 -6.98 34.78 -10.12
C ASN A 566 -7.52 33.53 -10.82
N LEU A 567 -8.84 33.46 -11.05
CA LEU A 567 -9.51 32.40 -11.80
C LEU A 567 -9.86 32.78 -13.25
N VAL A 568 -9.47 33.96 -13.73
CA VAL A 568 -9.75 34.36 -15.12
C VAL A 568 -8.89 33.55 -16.08
N LEU A 569 -9.54 32.80 -16.97
CA LEU A 569 -8.87 32.02 -18.03
C LEU A 569 -8.85 32.81 -19.35
N PRO A 570 -7.69 32.91 -20.04
CA PRO A 570 -7.66 33.41 -21.41
C PRO A 570 -8.44 32.51 -22.39
N ASP A 571 -8.89 33.04 -23.52
CA ASP A 571 -9.63 32.26 -24.54
C ASP A 571 -8.83 31.02 -25.01
N VAL A 572 -7.50 31.15 -25.08
CA VAL A 572 -6.57 30.04 -25.31
C VAL A 572 -5.45 30.13 -24.30
N LEU A 573 -5.16 29.01 -23.64
CA LEU A 573 -3.99 28.85 -22.78
C LEU A 573 -2.80 28.41 -23.63
N ASP A 574 -1.80 29.27 -23.80
CA ASP A 574 -0.55 28.96 -24.50
C ASP A 574 0.61 29.83 -23.98
N ALA A 575 1.79 29.74 -24.61
CA ALA A 575 2.97 30.50 -24.21
C ALA A 575 2.78 32.03 -24.24
N SER A 576 1.83 32.55 -25.01
CA SER A 576 1.55 34.00 -25.11
C SER A 576 0.64 34.51 -23.99
N THR A 577 -0.15 33.63 -23.38
CA THR A 577 -1.11 33.96 -22.31
C THR A 577 -0.70 33.43 -20.94
N HIS A 578 0.35 32.60 -20.88
CA HIS A 578 0.88 32.01 -19.64
C HIS A 578 1.19 33.03 -18.54
N ASP A 579 1.87 34.14 -18.89
CA ASP A 579 2.23 35.19 -17.93
C ASP A 579 1.03 35.98 -17.37
N GLN A 580 -0.18 35.73 -17.88
CA GLN A 580 -1.42 36.40 -17.43
C GLN A 580 -2.16 35.61 -16.34
N LEU A 581 -1.72 34.38 -16.05
CA LEU A 581 -2.35 33.53 -15.05
C LEU A 581 -1.98 33.97 -13.64
N VAL A 582 -2.93 33.86 -12.71
CA VAL A 582 -2.75 34.24 -11.29
C VAL A 582 -2.18 35.67 -11.17
N PRO A 583 -2.84 36.70 -11.73
CA PRO A 583 -2.30 38.05 -11.86
C PRO A 583 -1.94 38.73 -10.53
N ASP A 584 -2.57 38.36 -9.41
CA ASP A 584 -2.22 38.91 -8.09
C ASP A 584 -1.13 38.07 -7.37
N GLY A 585 -0.78 36.90 -7.92
CA GLY A 585 0.21 35.96 -7.38
C GLY A 585 -0.36 34.98 -6.35
N TYR A 586 0.31 33.83 -6.17
CA TYR A 586 -0.15 32.76 -5.26
C TYR A 586 -0.16 33.16 -3.79
N VAL A 587 0.67 34.13 -3.39
CA VAL A 587 0.68 34.67 -2.01
C VAL A 587 -0.61 35.45 -1.73
N ALA A 588 -1.06 36.27 -2.68
CA ALA A 588 -2.33 36.98 -2.54
C ALA A 588 -3.54 36.03 -2.48
N VAL A 589 -3.47 34.90 -3.19
CA VAL A 589 -4.49 33.83 -3.10
C VAL A 589 -4.52 33.22 -1.68
N LYS A 590 -3.36 32.94 -1.08
CA LYS A 590 -3.28 32.49 0.32
C LYS A 590 -3.83 33.53 1.28
N GLU A 591 -3.41 34.78 1.18
CA GLU A 591 -3.88 35.88 2.04
C GLU A 591 -5.39 36.07 1.94
N ALA A 592 -5.97 35.93 0.74
CA ALA A 592 -7.40 35.97 0.53
C ALA A 592 -8.14 34.83 1.27
N PHE A 593 -7.63 33.59 1.24
CA PHE A 593 -8.22 32.52 2.04
C PHE A 593 -8.11 32.82 3.54
N GLN A 594 -6.94 33.25 4.02
CA GLN A 594 -6.70 33.54 5.43
C GLN A 594 -7.61 34.64 5.98
N ALA A 595 -7.94 35.64 5.17
CA ALA A 595 -8.88 36.69 5.54
C ALA A 595 -10.30 36.16 5.88
N SER A 596 -10.67 34.97 5.39
CA SER A 596 -11.97 34.35 5.66
C SER A 596 -11.99 33.40 6.86
N TYR A 597 -10.82 33.01 7.40
CA TYR A 597 -10.70 31.94 8.39
C TYR A 597 -11.51 32.18 9.67
N ALA A 598 -11.37 33.36 10.28
CA ALA A 598 -12.07 33.69 11.52
C ALA A 598 -13.60 33.64 11.38
N CYS A 599 -14.14 34.08 10.23
CA CYS A 599 -15.58 34.03 9.96
C CYS A 599 -16.06 32.60 9.66
N LEU A 600 -15.23 31.80 8.99
CA LEU A 600 -15.54 30.42 8.65
C LEU A 600 -15.29 29.43 9.80
N GLY A 601 -14.76 29.89 10.95
CA GLY A 601 -14.41 29.01 12.07
C GLY A 601 -13.20 28.12 11.80
N ILE A 602 -12.31 28.53 10.90
CA ILE A 602 -11.09 27.81 10.53
C ILE A 602 -9.92 28.40 11.33
N THR A 603 -9.11 27.57 11.96
CA THR A 603 -7.87 27.97 12.64
C THR A 603 -6.64 27.76 11.76
N CYS A 604 -5.53 28.42 12.09
CA CYS A 604 -4.25 28.18 11.42
C CYS A 604 -3.75 26.75 11.64
N ALA A 605 -3.99 26.21 12.83
CA ALA A 605 -3.68 24.83 13.18
C ALA A 605 -4.49 23.82 12.33
N ASP A 606 -5.74 24.13 11.98
CA ASP A 606 -6.55 23.27 11.09
C ASP A 606 -5.93 23.15 9.70
N VAL A 607 -5.42 24.26 9.16
CA VAL A 607 -4.93 24.32 7.79
C VAL A 607 -3.53 23.75 7.65
N GLY A 608 -2.67 23.90 8.67
CA GLY A 608 -1.27 23.49 8.62
C GLY A 608 -0.42 24.40 7.72
N SER A 609 0.70 23.88 7.22
CA SER A 609 1.68 24.67 6.48
C SER A 609 2.32 23.94 5.31
N LEU A 610 2.65 24.67 4.25
CA LEU A 610 3.50 24.20 3.14
C LEU A 610 4.89 24.83 3.29
N ASP A 611 5.56 24.64 4.43
CA ASP A 611 6.81 25.35 4.78
C ASP A 611 7.96 25.15 3.78
N ALA A 612 7.89 24.13 2.94
CA ALA A 612 8.84 23.94 1.84
C ALA A 612 8.68 24.95 0.69
N ILE A 613 7.58 25.72 0.64
CA ILE A 613 7.25 26.67 -0.42
C ILE A 613 7.25 28.09 0.16
N PRO A 614 8.17 28.98 -0.30
CA PRO A 614 8.19 30.38 0.13
C PRO A 614 6.82 31.04 -0.07
N GLY A 615 6.35 31.83 0.89
CA GLY A 615 5.05 32.49 0.83
C GLY A 615 3.86 31.59 1.17
N LEU A 616 4.03 30.27 1.34
CA LEU A 616 2.99 29.33 1.81
C LEU A 616 3.29 28.73 3.20
N GLU A 617 4.02 29.47 4.03
CA GLU A 617 4.27 29.15 5.44
C GLU A 617 2.96 29.09 6.24
N ALA A 618 2.99 28.49 7.44
CA ALA A 618 1.88 28.56 8.40
C ALA A 618 1.38 30.01 8.56
N CYS A 619 0.07 30.22 8.68
CA CYS A 619 -0.39 31.56 9.09
C CYS A 619 0.02 31.86 10.53
N ASP A 620 0.26 33.14 10.78
CA ASP A 620 0.31 33.72 12.12
C ASP A 620 -1.12 33.75 12.66
N ASP A 621 -1.36 33.13 13.82
CA ASP A 621 -2.69 32.96 14.42
C ASP A 621 -3.17 34.26 15.07
N GLY A 622 -3.31 35.32 14.27
CA GLY A 622 -4.07 36.51 14.68
C GLY A 622 -5.58 36.25 14.86
N SER A 623 -6.01 34.98 14.85
CA SER A 623 -7.41 34.59 15.07
C SER A 623 -7.74 34.75 16.55
N THR A 624 -8.99 35.12 16.85
CA THR A 624 -9.51 35.11 18.23
C THR A 624 -10.19 33.78 18.56
N LEU A 625 -10.06 32.79 17.68
CA LEU A 625 -10.59 31.45 17.88
C LEU A 625 -9.54 30.68 18.66
N ASP A 626 -9.86 30.33 19.90
CA ASP A 626 -9.01 29.47 20.72
C ASP A 626 -8.94 28.10 20.05
N ASP A 627 -7.73 27.55 19.90
CA ASP A 627 -7.44 26.22 19.35
C ASP A 627 -7.93 25.08 20.29
N GLU A 628 -8.98 25.35 21.08
CA GLU A 628 -9.29 24.72 22.37
C GLU A 628 -9.00 23.22 22.39
N VAL A 629 -7.90 22.88 23.06
CA VAL A 629 -7.61 21.53 23.56
C VAL A 629 -8.83 21.01 24.36
N ALA A 630 -9.50 21.89 25.12
CA ALA A 630 -10.68 21.58 25.91
C ALA A 630 -11.93 21.14 25.09
N TYR A 631 -12.06 21.59 23.83
CA TYR A 631 -13.20 21.19 22.99
C TYR A 631 -13.11 19.73 22.56
N TYR A 632 -11.88 19.23 22.37
CA TYR A 632 -11.61 17.84 21.98
C TYR A 632 -11.42 16.92 23.19
N ASP A 633 -10.96 17.45 24.33
CA ASP A 633 -11.02 16.76 25.63
C ASP A 633 -12.49 16.45 26.03
N GLY A 634 -13.43 17.37 25.75
CA GLY A 634 -14.88 17.10 25.93
C GLY A 634 -15.47 16.09 24.94
N LEU A 635 -14.79 15.81 23.83
CA LEU A 635 -15.13 14.73 22.90
C LEU A 635 -14.55 13.38 23.34
N GLU A 636 -13.66 13.31 24.32
CA GLU A 636 -13.36 12.06 25.05
C GLU A 636 -14.53 11.63 25.94
N GLU A 637 -15.31 12.56 26.52
CA GLU A 637 -16.50 12.20 27.31
C GLU A 637 -17.68 11.73 26.44
N ILE A 638 -17.83 12.26 25.23
CA ILE A 638 -18.96 11.95 24.32
C ILE A 638 -18.57 10.88 23.28
N GLY A 639 -17.27 10.81 22.95
CA GLY A 639 -16.63 9.81 22.10
C GLY A 639 -15.80 8.81 22.90
N ALA A 640 -16.04 8.71 24.21
CA ALA A 640 -15.61 7.57 25.00
C ALA A 640 -15.96 6.34 24.17
N ARG A 641 -14.97 5.46 24.03
CA ARG A 641 -15.20 4.14 23.46
C ARG A 641 -16.43 3.53 24.15
N PRO A 642 -17.08 2.49 23.61
CA PRO A 642 -18.01 1.67 24.40
C PRO A 642 -17.43 1.20 25.77
N ASP A 643 -16.13 1.38 25.97
CA ASP A 643 -15.33 1.33 27.17
C ASP A 643 -15.08 2.76 27.73
N GLY A 644 -15.95 3.21 28.65
CA GLY A 644 -15.86 4.53 29.30
C GLY A 644 -14.62 4.71 30.19
N ASP A 645 -14.13 5.95 30.26
CA ASP A 645 -13.04 6.38 31.13
C ASP A 645 -13.46 6.34 32.60
N TRP A 646 -12.61 5.75 33.43
CA TRP A 646 -12.67 5.91 34.87
C TRP A 646 -11.96 7.21 35.21
N GLU A 647 -12.71 8.20 35.71
CA GLU A 647 -12.12 9.30 36.45
C GLU A 647 -11.20 8.75 37.54
N GLU A 648 -9.93 9.15 37.52
CA GLU A 648 -9.00 9.03 38.64
C GLU A 648 -9.45 9.97 39.77
N GLU A 649 -10.61 9.67 40.38
CA GLU A 649 -10.96 10.24 41.68
C GLU A 649 -10.48 9.27 42.76
N ASN A 650 -9.40 9.70 43.43
CA ASN A 650 -8.78 9.09 44.61
C ASN A 650 -9.69 8.09 45.35
N CYS A 651 -9.42 6.80 45.15
CA CYS A 651 -9.91 5.74 46.03
C CYS A 651 -8.70 5.17 46.77
N ASP A 652 -8.43 5.76 47.93
CA ASP A 652 -7.76 5.08 49.02
C ASP A 652 -8.47 3.75 49.29
N ASP A 653 -7.66 2.71 49.44
CA ASP A 653 -7.85 1.41 50.07
C ASP A 653 -9.28 1.02 50.57
N ASP A 654 -9.67 -0.20 50.16
CA ASP A 654 -10.62 -1.14 50.79
C ASP A 654 -12.02 -1.36 50.14
N GLU A 655 -12.13 -2.53 49.52
CA GLU A 655 -13.29 -3.47 49.46
C GLU A 655 -14.59 -3.11 48.69
N ALA A 656 -14.69 -3.69 47.47
CA ALA A 656 -15.66 -4.73 47.10
C ALA A 656 -17.17 -4.46 46.82
N ASP A 657 -17.67 -3.23 46.61
CA ASP A 657 -19.13 -3.04 46.40
C ASP A 657 -19.61 -2.25 45.15
N ALA A 658 -18.74 -1.81 44.23
CA ALA A 658 -19.17 -1.03 43.06
C ALA A 658 -19.69 -1.87 41.85
N SER A 659 -19.43 -3.18 41.81
CA SER A 659 -19.70 -4.02 40.62
C SER A 659 -21.13 -4.56 40.50
N TRP A 660 -21.97 -4.41 41.53
CA TRP A 660 -23.36 -4.90 41.50
C TRP A 660 -24.35 -3.95 40.80
N HIS A 661 -23.97 -2.70 40.53
CA HIS A 661 -24.85 -1.69 39.93
C HIS A 661 -24.81 -1.62 38.40
N SER A 662 -23.75 -2.12 37.75
CA SER A 662 -23.61 -2.19 36.28
C SER A 662 -24.34 -3.39 35.66
N TYR A 663 -24.42 -4.52 36.36
CA TYR A 663 -25.13 -5.72 35.88
C TYR A 663 -26.64 -5.51 35.73
N ARG A 664 -27.25 -4.69 36.60
CA ARG A 664 -28.70 -4.40 36.57
C ARG A 664 -29.13 -3.53 35.39
N ARG A 665 -28.18 -2.93 34.67
CA ARG A 665 -28.45 -2.01 33.53
C ARG A 665 -28.45 -2.74 32.18
N LEU A 666 -27.68 -3.83 32.05
CA LEU A 666 -27.71 -4.74 30.90
C LEU A 666 -29.02 -5.56 30.82
N GLU A 667 -29.62 -5.87 31.98
CA GLU A 667 -30.95 -6.49 32.06
C GLU A 667 -32.10 -5.58 31.61
N ALA A 668 -31.84 -4.28 31.33
CA ALA A 668 -32.86 -3.31 30.93
C ALA A 668 -32.86 -3.01 29.41
N GLU A 669 -31.95 -3.61 28.65
CA GLU A 669 -31.79 -3.38 27.22
C GLU A 669 -32.70 -4.32 26.38
N PRO A 670 -33.50 -3.81 25.42
CA PRO A 670 -34.44 -4.64 24.63
C PRO A 670 -33.78 -5.79 23.85
N TRP A 671 -32.50 -5.66 23.51
CA TRP A 671 -31.74 -6.69 22.80
C TRP A 671 -31.28 -7.84 23.72
N TYR A 672 -31.20 -7.62 25.04
CA TYR A 672 -30.82 -8.64 26.02
C TYR A 672 -31.90 -9.70 26.18
N ASP A 673 -33.18 -9.29 26.24
CA ASP A 673 -34.32 -10.21 26.31
C ASP A 673 -34.44 -11.07 25.04
N ALA A 674 -34.17 -10.48 23.87
CA ALA A 674 -34.14 -11.19 22.58
C ALA A 674 -32.98 -12.21 22.46
N LEU A 675 -31.88 -11.98 23.18
CA LEU A 675 -30.71 -12.87 23.23
C LEU A 675 -30.93 -14.04 24.21
N VAL A 676 -31.58 -13.78 25.35
CA VAL A 676 -31.87 -14.77 26.41
C VAL A 676 -32.93 -15.79 25.96
N GLU A 677 -33.88 -15.38 25.12
CA GLU A 677 -34.93 -16.26 24.58
C GLU A 677 -34.40 -17.30 23.57
N GLN A 678 -33.20 -17.07 23.01
CA GLN A 678 -32.59 -17.94 21.99
C GLN A 678 -31.65 -19.01 22.55
N VAL A 679 -31.38 -19.04 23.86
CA VAL A 679 -30.41 -19.97 24.48
C VAL A 679 -31.08 -20.93 25.48
N PRO A 680 -30.93 -22.26 25.35
CA PRO A 680 -31.53 -23.22 26.28
C PRO A 680 -31.09 -23.02 27.75
N GLU A 681 -32.06 -22.90 28.66
CA GLU A 681 -31.94 -22.44 30.06
C GLU A 681 -30.91 -23.15 30.97
N ALA A 682 -30.42 -24.34 30.61
CA ALA A 682 -29.65 -25.16 31.53
C ALA A 682 -28.12 -24.95 31.51
N TYR A 683 -27.56 -24.27 30.50
CA TYR A 683 -26.09 -24.16 30.34
C TYR A 683 -25.53 -22.73 30.30
N GLY A 684 -26.34 -21.71 29.99
CA GLY A 684 -25.83 -20.34 29.75
C GLY A 684 -25.39 -19.59 31.01
N ARG A 685 -26.10 -19.73 32.13
CA ARG A 685 -25.93 -18.83 33.29
C ARG A 685 -24.69 -19.12 34.15
N LYS A 686 -24.19 -20.37 34.14
CA LYS A 686 -23.09 -20.84 35.02
C LYS A 686 -21.69 -20.70 34.41
N LEU A 687 -21.57 -20.82 33.08
CA LEU A 687 -20.30 -20.69 32.37
C LEU A 687 -19.80 -19.24 32.33
N VAL A 688 -20.70 -18.27 32.30
CA VAL A 688 -20.36 -16.84 32.27
C VAL A 688 -19.87 -16.36 33.64
N THR A 689 -20.45 -16.87 34.75
CA THR A 689 -20.13 -16.40 36.11
C THR A 689 -18.86 -17.00 36.72
N GLU A 690 -18.47 -18.23 36.37
CA GLU A 690 -17.21 -18.81 36.90
C GLU A 690 -15.97 -18.42 36.07
N ARG A 691 -16.13 -18.07 34.78
CA ARG A 691 -15.00 -17.71 33.90
C ARG A 691 -14.55 -16.26 34.08
N ALA A 692 -15.49 -15.35 34.41
CA ALA A 692 -15.22 -13.94 34.73
C ALA A 692 -14.33 -13.76 35.97
N LYS A 693 -14.35 -14.71 36.92
CA LYS A 693 -13.50 -14.67 38.12
C LYS A 693 -12.01 -14.95 37.86
N SER A 694 -11.64 -15.41 36.67
CA SER A 694 -10.24 -15.72 36.33
C SER A 694 -9.47 -14.57 35.66
N CYS A 695 -10.17 -13.48 35.33
CA CYS A 695 -9.59 -12.28 34.69
C CYS A 695 -9.38 -11.12 35.67
N ASP A 696 -9.55 -11.38 36.97
CA ASP A 696 -9.46 -10.36 38.00
C ASP A 696 -7.99 -10.12 38.40
N GLY A 697 -7.48 -8.94 38.07
CA GLY A 697 -6.28 -8.38 38.68
C GLY A 697 -4.96 -9.05 38.34
N LYS A 698 -4.44 -8.80 37.13
CA LYS A 698 -3.04 -8.43 36.86
C LYS A 698 -2.83 -8.31 35.35
N GLY A 699 -2.50 -7.09 34.90
CA GLY A 699 -1.99 -6.82 33.56
C GLY A 699 -0.68 -7.57 33.32
N GLN A 700 -0.79 -8.80 32.82
CA GLN A 700 0.30 -9.47 32.12
C GLN A 700 -0.26 -10.11 30.86
N SER A 701 -0.22 -9.35 29.77
CA SER A 701 0.04 -9.95 28.48
C SER A 701 1.40 -10.64 28.58
N ILE A 702 1.43 -11.97 28.52
CA ILE A 702 2.59 -12.60 27.87
C ILE A 702 2.13 -12.79 26.43
N ALA A 703 2.10 -11.67 25.70
CA ALA A 703 2.25 -11.73 24.27
C ALA A 703 3.57 -12.45 24.00
N TRP A 704 3.62 -13.29 22.97
CA TRP A 704 4.93 -13.50 22.37
C TRP A 704 5.37 -12.11 21.92
N PRO A 705 6.46 -11.54 22.48
CA PRO A 705 6.82 -10.18 22.18
C PRO A 705 7.30 -10.22 20.74
N ASN A 706 6.47 -9.85 19.77
CA ASN A 706 6.94 -9.59 18.41
C ASN A 706 6.87 -8.09 18.16
N GLU A 707 7.52 -7.37 19.05
CA GLU A 707 7.80 -5.95 18.94
C GLU A 707 9.11 -5.77 18.16
N GLU A 708 9.29 -4.57 17.61
CA GLU A 708 10.56 -4.18 17.02
C GLU A 708 11.64 -4.20 18.11
N VAL A 709 12.65 -5.04 17.93
CA VAL A 709 13.72 -5.22 18.91
C VAL A 709 14.59 -3.98 19.01
N TRP A 710 14.78 -3.31 17.87
CA TRP A 710 15.44 -2.02 17.74
C TRP A 710 15.08 -1.38 16.41
N ASP A 711 15.15 -0.06 16.34
CA ASP A 711 15.07 0.73 15.11
C ASP A 711 16.34 1.57 14.93
N ILE A 712 17.06 1.34 13.83
CA ILE A 712 18.27 2.11 13.47
C ILE A 712 18.00 3.28 12.53
N THR A 713 16.76 3.53 12.10
CA THR A 713 16.42 4.63 11.16
C THR A 713 16.84 6.00 11.70
N GLY A 714 16.79 6.19 13.02
CA GLY A 714 17.21 7.44 13.67
C GLY A 714 18.73 7.65 13.79
N CYS A 715 19.54 6.57 13.78
CA CYS A 715 21.00 6.68 13.96
C CYS A 715 21.79 6.65 12.64
N CYS A 716 21.22 6.03 11.63
CA CYS A 716 22.01 5.40 10.59
C CYS A 716 21.38 5.67 9.22
N ASP A 717 22.20 6.06 8.24
CA ASP A 717 21.71 6.40 6.89
C ASP A 717 21.21 5.15 6.15
N THR A 718 19.91 4.90 6.31
CA THR A 718 19.13 3.86 5.63
C THR A 718 18.67 4.28 4.24
N LYS A 719 19.00 5.49 3.77
CA LYS A 719 18.56 6.01 2.48
C LYS A 719 19.63 5.83 1.40
N ASN A 720 20.90 6.20 1.66
CA ASN A 720 21.94 6.21 0.61
C ASN A 720 23.37 5.85 1.09
N GLY A 721 23.50 5.04 2.15
CA GLY A 721 24.79 4.73 2.78
C GLY A 721 25.17 3.24 2.86
N PHE A 722 26.20 2.95 3.67
CA PHE A 722 26.65 1.59 3.97
C PHE A 722 25.53 0.72 4.56
N PHE A 723 24.72 1.27 5.46
CA PHE A 723 23.61 0.54 6.08
C PHE A 723 22.51 0.23 5.08
N PHE A 724 22.21 1.14 4.14
CA PHE A 724 21.35 0.86 3.01
C PHE A 724 21.90 -0.29 2.14
N LEU A 725 23.20 -0.28 1.82
CA LEU A 725 23.82 -1.39 1.07
C LEU A 725 23.71 -2.72 1.83
N MET A 726 23.91 -2.72 3.15
CA MET A 726 23.74 -3.90 3.99
C MET A 726 22.29 -4.39 4.00
N MET A 727 21.31 -3.48 4.05
CA MET A 727 19.88 -3.82 3.95
C MET A 727 19.57 -4.49 2.60
N VAL A 728 20.06 -3.91 1.50
CA VAL A 728 19.81 -4.41 0.13
C VAL A 728 20.50 -5.75 -0.12
N LEU A 729 21.75 -5.90 0.32
CA LEU A 729 22.54 -7.12 0.08
C LEU A 729 22.12 -8.29 0.97
N PHE A 730 21.80 -8.03 2.23
CA PHE A 730 21.58 -9.07 3.24
C PHE A 730 20.15 -9.14 3.75
N TRP A 731 19.23 -8.39 3.11
CA TRP A 731 17.81 -8.39 3.48
C TRP A 731 17.58 -8.04 4.95
N TYR A 732 18.49 -7.24 5.51
CA TYR A 732 18.39 -6.71 6.85
C TYR A 732 17.41 -5.55 6.86
N ARG A 733 16.50 -5.48 7.84
CA ARG A 733 15.61 -4.33 8.02
C ARG A 733 16.05 -3.45 9.18
N PRO A 734 15.79 -2.14 9.12
CA PRO A 734 16.26 -1.20 10.12
C PRO A 734 15.44 -1.29 11.41
N ALA A 735 14.17 -1.67 11.30
CA ALA A 735 13.30 -2.09 12.39
C ALA A 735 13.04 -3.59 12.27
N ILE A 736 13.72 -4.41 13.08
CA ILE A 736 13.62 -5.88 13.04
C ILE A 736 12.72 -6.37 14.17
N THR A 737 11.86 -7.35 13.91
CA THR A 737 11.01 -7.98 14.92
C THR A 737 11.70 -9.17 15.60
N ASN A 738 11.21 -9.58 16.78
CA ASN A 738 11.76 -10.73 17.49
C ASN A 738 11.71 -12.04 16.69
N LEU A 739 10.65 -12.29 15.92
CA LEU A 739 10.54 -13.50 15.09
C LEU A 739 11.54 -13.49 13.93
N GLU A 740 11.70 -12.35 13.26
CA GLU A 740 12.70 -12.17 12.19
C GLU A 740 14.10 -12.43 12.72
N LEU A 741 14.43 -11.86 13.89
CA LEU A 741 15.71 -12.06 14.56
C LEU A 741 15.92 -13.54 14.94
N ILE A 742 14.89 -14.20 15.47
CA ILE A 742 14.95 -15.61 15.85
C ILE A 742 15.21 -16.50 14.64
N ILE A 743 14.52 -16.27 13.52
CA ILE A 743 14.72 -17.04 12.29
C ILE A 743 16.12 -16.82 11.72
N TRP A 744 16.60 -15.58 11.72
CA TRP A 744 17.96 -15.26 11.29
C TRP A 744 19.03 -15.93 12.18
N VAL A 745 18.84 -15.95 13.50
CA VAL A 745 19.77 -16.58 14.45
C VAL A 745 19.73 -18.10 14.35
N ILE A 746 18.54 -18.72 14.24
CA ILE A 746 18.35 -20.19 14.15
C ILE A 746 18.93 -20.76 12.84
N TYR A 747 18.95 -19.96 11.77
CA TYR A 747 19.51 -20.36 10.48
C TYR A 747 20.96 -20.87 10.59
N TRP A 748 21.81 -20.18 11.36
CA TRP A 748 23.24 -20.49 11.45
C TRP A 748 23.56 -21.83 12.14
N PRO A 749 22.97 -22.17 13.30
CA PRO A 749 23.08 -23.50 13.90
C PRO A 749 22.63 -24.62 12.96
N ILE A 750 21.54 -24.42 12.21
CA ILE A 750 21.03 -25.41 11.25
C ILE A 750 22.07 -25.67 10.16
N ILE A 751 22.60 -24.61 9.53
CA ILE A 751 23.66 -24.69 8.52
C ILE A 751 24.91 -25.37 9.08
N ALA A 752 25.35 -24.99 10.28
CA ALA A 752 26.56 -25.54 10.89
C ALA A 752 26.40 -27.04 11.20
N PHE A 753 25.24 -27.45 11.74
CA PHE A 753 24.92 -28.84 12.03
C PHE A 753 24.82 -29.68 10.76
N TRP A 754 24.09 -29.19 9.75
CA TRP A 754 23.94 -29.88 8.47
C TRP A 754 25.27 -30.01 7.72
N GLY A 755 26.08 -28.94 7.71
CA GLY A 755 27.43 -28.95 7.15
C GLY A 755 28.33 -29.95 7.86
N TRP A 756 28.31 -29.99 9.19
CA TRP A 756 29.06 -30.98 9.98
C TRP A 756 28.60 -32.41 9.69
N TYR A 757 27.28 -32.66 9.68
CA TYR A 757 26.69 -33.96 9.41
C TYR A 757 27.12 -34.50 8.05
N LYS A 758 27.04 -33.69 6.99
CA LYS A 758 27.44 -34.10 5.64
C LYS A 758 28.93 -34.31 5.48
N VAL A 759 29.75 -33.48 6.11
CA VAL A 759 31.21 -33.69 6.14
C VAL A 759 31.54 -35.02 6.81
N ARG A 760 30.85 -35.37 7.91
CA ARG A 760 31.04 -36.64 8.61
C ARG A 760 30.62 -37.84 7.75
N ASP A 761 29.45 -37.77 7.14
CA ASP A 761 28.91 -38.78 6.20
C ASP A 761 29.92 -39.08 5.08
N ILE A 762 30.60 -38.05 4.55
CA ILE A 762 31.63 -38.20 3.52
C ILE A 762 32.93 -38.77 4.07
N THR A 763 33.37 -38.36 5.26
CA THR A 763 34.57 -38.94 5.86
C THR A 763 34.36 -40.40 6.23
N ASP A 764 33.18 -40.77 6.71
CA ASP A 764 32.81 -42.15 7.04
C ASP A 764 32.73 -42.98 5.75
N PHE A 765 32.07 -42.47 4.71
CA PHE A 765 32.03 -43.12 3.39
C PHE A 765 33.42 -43.24 2.72
N ASN A 766 34.28 -42.23 2.85
CA ASN A 766 35.65 -42.30 2.36
C ASN A 766 36.47 -43.31 3.17
N ALA A 767 36.28 -43.39 4.49
CA ALA A 767 36.92 -44.38 5.35
C ALA A 767 36.45 -45.81 5.02
N GLU A 768 35.16 -46.01 4.71
CA GLU A 768 34.62 -47.27 4.21
C GLU A 768 35.19 -47.64 2.83
N LEU A 769 35.30 -46.69 1.91
CA LEU A 769 35.94 -46.91 0.62
C LEU A 769 37.43 -47.25 0.75
N GLN A 770 38.14 -46.56 1.65
CA GLN A 770 39.54 -46.84 1.93
C GLN A 770 39.67 -48.24 2.55
N ALA A 771 38.83 -48.58 3.54
CA ALA A 771 38.79 -49.91 4.14
C ALA A 771 38.40 -51.00 3.14
N ALA A 772 37.50 -50.73 2.19
CA ALA A 772 37.13 -51.66 1.12
C ALA A 772 38.23 -51.79 0.05
N ALA A 773 38.98 -50.72 -0.23
CA ALA A 773 40.15 -50.74 -1.10
C ALA A 773 41.30 -51.51 -0.44
N ASP A 774 41.53 -51.30 0.85
CA ASP A 774 42.53 -52.00 1.65
C ASP A 774 42.13 -53.48 1.86
N ALA A 775 40.85 -53.80 2.02
CA ALA A 775 40.33 -55.17 2.07
C ALA A 775 40.41 -55.90 0.71
N LYS A 776 40.36 -55.16 -0.41
CA LYS A 776 40.69 -55.70 -1.75
C LYS A 776 42.20 -55.76 -2.00
N GLY A 777 42.99 -55.07 -1.18
CA GLY A 777 44.44 -54.96 -1.27
C GLY A 777 45.19 -55.99 -0.43
N GLU A 778 44.84 -57.28 -0.54
CA GLU A 778 45.78 -58.37 -0.19
C GLU A 778 45.43 -59.73 -0.82
N GLU A 779 44.28 -59.90 -1.47
CA GLU A 779 43.85 -61.22 -1.97
C GLU A 779 44.15 -61.48 -3.47
N ASP A 780 44.46 -60.47 -4.29
CA ASP A 780 44.73 -60.62 -5.74
C ASP A 780 46.18 -60.28 -6.17
N LEU A 781 47.13 -60.23 -5.23
CA LEU A 781 48.57 -60.10 -5.54
C LEU A 781 49.37 -61.28 -4.96
N LYS A 782 48.99 -62.50 -5.34
CA LYS A 782 49.96 -63.60 -5.40
C LYS A 782 50.35 -63.82 -6.85
N PRO A 783 51.64 -63.74 -7.21
CA PRO A 783 52.07 -64.21 -8.51
C PRO A 783 51.90 -65.72 -8.52
N GLU A 784 51.00 -66.23 -9.37
CA GLU A 784 51.10 -67.62 -9.82
C GLU A 784 52.34 -67.72 -10.69
N ALA A 785 53.42 -68.17 -10.06
CA ALA A 785 54.49 -68.87 -10.73
C ALA A 785 54.10 -70.35 -10.80
N GLU A 786 53.68 -70.80 -11.99
CA GLU A 786 54.27 -71.91 -12.75
C GLU A 786 53.63 -72.01 -14.15
#